data_AF-A0A7C3DW18-F1
#
_entry.id   AF-A0A7C3DW18-F1
#
_cell.length_a   1.000
_cell.length_b   1.000
_cell.length_c   1.000
_cell.angle_alpha   90.00
_cell.angle_beta   90.00
_cell.angle_gamma   90.00
#
_symmetry.space_group_name_H-M   'P 1'
#
loop_
_entity.id
_entity.type
_entity.pdbx_description
1 polymer ?
#
loop_
_entity_poly.entity_id
_entity_poly.type
_entity_poly.pdbx_seq_one_letter_code
_entity_poly.pdbx_strand_id
1 'polypeptide(L)'
;MKLKGVVVTFTLLALANISRPLSAASHALLGWNDLGMHCMDADFSVFSLLPPYNTIHAQLIVQGRLVTAAGNVRVTYEALADAAGSANRTSAAKTDFWQHAKVLYLPPEAPALATDMGLAGFAMPGAANTPQVLRFDAAEGWFSAEGIPITPLDDTGHRNPYPLMRLVARDTTTGDVLASADIVLPVSDEMDCRACHASGTVALPGAGWAWDCDPQHDYRRNILQVHDELNLGSPHYIKALKEVGYDIRGLQATARQSVPILCARCHASNALPGSGQPGIPPLTQAIHAWHAEITDPDTGKPLKDDATRAACYRCHPGSETRCLRGAMGSAVAADGTRAMDCQSCHGSMDKVGAAGRRGWLDEPACQNCHTGTAMNNSGAIRFTSAFDDTGSLRAAADPTFATDADVPVAGASLFRFSRGHGGLYCSACHGSPHAEFPSTEANDNVYSQKLQGHAGVIAECTACHTTKPTAASGGPHGLHPIGSSWISGHKSPGKTSSNCRPCHGADLRGTVLSRTLANRTFSAFGAKNWWRGFQVGCYNCHRGPTSDDANANHPAVVSNASLNTRAGQPVTLQLTASDADNNPLTFRIVAQPRHGTVALDGRAATYLPEPDFVGNDSFTFAAWDGSTDSNLGTVNLTVTAGDCALTLRTAAPAEWEIGAAAPFRAATRRTGCDSPVTYEWTWSDGAPAGPGAVVCRSFAAAGTYQWQLTARAGAKTETASGSVVVKAAPGTDVTLTPTRSGADLQIAWPATATGYELETTPSLRTPTWQPAGLMPVLAEDRFVVAVPATASEQYFRLRKGP
;
A
#
# COMPACT_ATOMS: atom_id res chain seq x y z
N MET A 1 20.94 5.91 66.36
CA MET A 1 20.92 7.12 65.53
C MET A 1 21.93 6.95 64.39
N LYS A 2 21.47 6.47 63.23
CA LYS A 2 22.22 6.40 61.96
C LYS A 2 21.19 6.56 60.85
N LEU A 3 21.25 7.66 60.10
CA LEU A 3 20.40 7.93 58.94
C LEU A 3 21.25 7.86 57.67
N LYS A 4 20.69 7.17 56.69
CA LYS A 4 21.25 6.77 55.39
C LYS A 4 21.20 7.94 54.40
N GLY A 5 22.27 8.17 53.65
CA GLY A 5 22.27 9.01 52.46
C GLY A 5 22.01 8.17 51.21
N VAL A 6 20.96 8.52 50.46
CA VAL A 6 20.64 7.96 49.14
C VAL A 6 21.34 8.84 48.10
N VAL A 7 22.18 8.24 47.26
CA VAL A 7 22.77 8.88 46.08
C VAL A 7 21.79 8.72 44.93
N VAL A 8 21.26 9.85 44.43
CA VAL A 8 20.45 9.91 43.21
C VAL A 8 21.37 10.29 42.06
N THR A 9 21.60 9.36 41.13
CA THR A 9 22.37 9.57 39.91
C THR A 9 21.44 10.19 38.86
N PHE A 10 21.64 11.47 38.53
CA PHE A 10 21.02 12.10 37.36
C PHE A 10 21.83 11.74 36.11
N THR A 11 21.28 10.87 35.26
CA THR A 11 21.81 10.64 33.90
C THR A 11 21.28 11.74 32.98
N LEU A 12 22.11 12.76 32.72
CA LEU A 12 21.88 13.69 31.61
C LEU A 12 22.17 12.95 30.29
N LEU A 13 21.14 12.52 29.57
CA LEU A 13 21.27 12.21 28.14
C LEU A 13 21.29 13.53 27.35
N ALA A 14 22.48 14.11 27.17
CA ALA A 14 22.70 15.10 26.13
C ALA A 14 23.00 14.36 24.81
N LEU A 15 21.97 14.16 23.98
CA LEU A 15 22.15 13.78 22.57
C LEU A 15 22.73 14.97 21.80
N ALA A 16 24.05 15.16 21.92
CA ALA A 16 24.79 15.97 20.99
C ALA A 16 24.88 15.21 19.66
N ASN A 17 23.98 15.54 18.72
CA ASN A 17 24.14 15.20 17.31
C ASN A 17 25.36 15.96 16.76
N ILE A 18 26.55 15.41 16.99
CA ILE A 18 27.75 15.83 16.28
C ILE A 18 27.60 15.30 14.86
N SER A 19 27.12 16.16 13.96
CA SER A 19 27.17 15.96 12.52
C SER A 19 28.64 15.83 12.11
N ARG A 20 29.13 14.60 11.99
CA ARG A 20 30.39 14.33 11.31
C ARG A 20 30.25 14.86 9.87
N PRO A 21 31.19 15.67 9.37
CA PRO A 21 31.19 16.04 7.96
C PRO A 21 31.33 14.76 7.14
N LEU A 22 30.35 14.46 6.30
CA LEU A 22 30.45 13.37 5.33
C LEU A 22 31.66 13.66 4.43
N SER A 23 32.63 12.74 4.41
CA SER A 23 33.70 12.78 3.42
C SER A 23 33.09 12.55 2.04
N ALA A 24 33.59 13.25 1.02
CA ALA A 24 33.12 13.04 -0.35
C ALA A 24 33.27 11.56 -0.73
N ALA A 25 32.19 10.92 -1.17
CA ALA A 25 32.20 9.51 -1.48
C ALA A 25 32.98 9.29 -2.80
N SER A 26 33.98 8.41 -2.77
CA SER A 26 34.64 7.96 -4.00
C SER A 26 33.75 7.02 -4.81
N HIS A 27 32.77 6.38 -4.17
CA HIS A 27 31.80 5.47 -4.78
C HIS A 27 30.46 5.59 -4.05
N ALA A 28 29.34 5.44 -4.76
CA ALA A 28 28.01 5.47 -4.17
C ALA A 28 27.11 4.43 -4.83
N LEU A 29 26.39 3.64 -4.04
CA LEU A 29 25.36 2.73 -4.54
C LEU A 29 24.01 3.38 -4.25
N LEU A 30 23.23 3.60 -5.30
CA LEU A 30 21.91 4.19 -5.22
C LEU A 30 20.91 3.06 -5.45
N GLY A 31 19.98 2.83 -4.53
CA GLY A 31 19.01 1.72 -4.63
C GLY A 31 17.61 2.15 -4.23
N TRP A 32 16.59 1.53 -4.82
CA TRP A 32 15.19 1.79 -4.54
C TRP A 32 14.30 0.58 -4.87
N ASN A 33 13.10 0.55 -4.30
CA ASN A 33 12.00 -0.28 -4.78
C ASN A 33 11.24 0.46 -5.90
N ASP A 34 10.73 -0.25 -6.91
CA ASP A 34 10.09 0.32 -8.10
C ASP A 34 8.77 1.08 -7.85
N LEU A 35 7.94 0.67 -6.86
CA LEU A 35 6.59 1.22 -6.64
C LEU A 35 6.45 2.01 -5.33
N GLY A 36 7.20 1.63 -4.30
CA GLY A 36 7.07 2.11 -2.93
C GLY A 36 6.13 1.28 -2.05
N MET A 37 5.40 0.33 -2.64
CA MET A 37 4.66 -0.74 -1.97
C MET A 37 4.20 -1.77 -3.02
N HIS A 38 4.53 -3.04 -2.83
CA HIS A 38 3.88 -4.14 -3.57
C HIS A 38 2.75 -4.75 -2.74
N CYS A 39 1.78 -5.34 -3.44
CA CYS A 39 0.66 -6.03 -2.82
C CYS A 39 0.82 -7.54 -3.05
N MET A 40 0.33 -8.35 -2.12
CA MET A 40 0.18 -9.79 -2.30
C MET A 40 -1.16 -10.27 -1.74
N ASP A 41 -1.66 -11.39 -2.25
CA ASP A 41 -2.78 -12.07 -1.59
C ASP A 41 -2.34 -12.68 -0.24
N ALA A 42 -3.22 -12.61 0.76
CA ALA A 42 -3.01 -13.26 2.05
C ALA A 42 -3.23 -14.80 2.03
N ASP A 43 -3.90 -15.31 1.00
CA ASP A 43 -4.24 -16.72 0.78
C ASP A 43 -4.35 -16.97 -0.74
N PHE A 44 -3.82 -18.11 -1.20
CA PHE A 44 -3.76 -18.48 -2.62
C PHE A 44 -4.64 -19.71 -2.95
N SER A 45 -5.33 -20.28 -1.96
CA SER A 45 -6.04 -21.56 -2.10
C SER A 45 -7.42 -21.45 -2.77
N VAL A 46 -8.06 -20.28 -2.74
CA VAL A 46 -9.36 -20.03 -3.43
C VAL A 46 -9.17 -19.29 -4.75
N PHE A 47 -8.60 -18.10 -4.70
CA PHE A 47 -8.20 -17.35 -5.89
C PHE A 47 -7.00 -16.46 -5.58
N SER A 48 -6.32 -16.01 -6.63
CA SER A 48 -5.24 -15.04 -6.55
C SER A 48 -5.40 -13.91 -7.57
N LEU A 49 -5.17 -12.69 -7.09
CA LEU A 49 -5.03 -11.47 -7.87
C LEU A 49 -3.56 -11.15 -8.13
N LEU A 50 -2.71 -11.27 -7.10
CA LEU A 50 -1.30 -10.88 -7.16
C LEU A 50 -0.42 -11.84 -6.35
N PRO A 51 0.70 -12.33 -6.93
CA PRO A 51 1.67 -13.14 -6.20
C PRO A 51 2.45 -12.28 -5.19
N PRO A 52 3.18 -12.90 -4.23
CA PRO A 52 4.24 -12.20 -3.52
C PRO A 52 5.28 -11.73 -4.53
N TYR A 53 5.49 -10.43 -4.61
CA TYR A 53 6.30 -9.81 -5.65
C TYR A 53 6.95 -8.54 -5.12
N ASN A 54 8.22 -8.32 -5.43
CA ASN A 54 8.90 -7.07 -5.14
C ASN A 54 10.09 -6.90 -6.07
N THR A 55 10.41 -5.66 -6.42
CA THR A 55 11.48 -5.36 -7.36
C THR A 55 12.45 -4.38 -6.74
N ILE A 56 13.74 -4.71 -6.82
CA ILE A 56 14.86 -3.83 -6.48
C ILE A 56 15.49 -3.31 -7.77
N HIS A 57 15.81 -2.02 -7.79
CA HIS A 57 16.73 -1.43 -8.76
C HIS A 57 17.90 -0.77 -8.04
N ALA A 58 19.07 -0.77 -8.69
CA ALA A 58 20.24 -0.08 -8.20
C ALA A 58 21.15 0.45 -9.31
N GLN A 59 21.77 1.60 -9.06
CA GLN A 59 22.80 2.21 -9.90
C GLN A 59 24.06 2.47 -9.09
N LEU A 60 25.22 2.14 -9.64
CA LEU A 60 26.52 2.37 -9.00
C LEU A 60 27.22 3.57 -9.62
N ILE A 61 27.74 4.45 -8.78
CA ILE A 61 28.62 5.54 -9.15
C ILE A 61 30.03 5.20 -8.66
N VAL A 62 31.01 5.28 -9.56
CA VAL A 62 32.43 5.10 -9.27
C VAL A 62 33.17 6.36 -9.68
N GLN A 63 33.87 6.98 -8.73
CA GLN A 63 34.64 8.21 -8.91
C GLN A 63 33.81 9.33 -9.57
N GLY A 64 32.55 9.48 -9.16
CA GLY A 64 31.63 10.49 -9.70
C GLY A 64 31.08 10.19 -11.09
N ARG A 65 31.27 8.99 -11.63
CA ARG A 65 30.72 8.55 -12.92
C ARG A 65 29.77 7.36 -12.73
N LEU A 66 28.62 7.42 -13.38
CA LEU A 66 27.67 6.32 -13.41
C LEU A 66 28.26 5.12 -14.16
N VAL A 67 28.12 3.93 -13.57
CA VAL A 67 28.46 2.66 -14.21
C VAL A 67 27.32 2.27 -15.16
N THR A 68 27.63 2.18 -16.45
CA THR A 68 26.64 1.85 -17.51
C THR A 68 26.84 0.46 -18.12
N ALA A 69 27.81 -0.31 -17.60
CA ALA A 69 28.03 -1.72 -17.93
C ALA A 69 28.52 -2.44 -16.67
N ALA A 70 28.10 -3.68 -16.44
CA ALA A 70 28.49 -4.45 -15.25
C ALA A 70 30.01 -4.53 -15.06
N GLY A 71 30.75 -4.84 -16.13
CA GLY A 71 32.21 -4.99 -16.09
C GLY A 71 32.64 -5.96 -14.98
N ASN A 72 33.52 -5.50 -14.09
CA ASN A 72 34.00 -6.24 -12.93
C ASN A 72 33.18 -5.94 -11.65
N VAL A 73 31.92 -5.56 -11.77
CA VAL A 73 31.06 -5.25 -10.63
C VAL A 73 30.01 -6.33 -10.44
N ARG A 74 29.87 -6.79 -9.19
CA ARG A 74 28.74 -7.62 -8.74
C ARG A 74 27.97 -6.86 -7.66
N VAL A 75 26.65 -6.79 -7.80
CA VAL A 75 25.77 -6.25 -6.76
C VAL A 75 24.92 -7.39 -6.19
N THR A 76 24.84 -7.45 -4.87
CA THR A 76 24.03 -8.44 -4.14
C THR A 76 23.05 -7.78 -3.18
N TYR A 77 21.99 -8.50 -2.81
CA TYR A 77 21.07 -8.12 -1.73
C TYR A 77 20.99 -9.21 -0.64
N GLU A 78 20.78 -8.79 0.59
CA GLU A 78 20.54 -9.65 1.77
C GLU A 78 19.63 -8.94 2.78
N ALA A 79 18.95 -9.68 3.65
CA ALA A 79 18.05 -9.08 4.62
C ALA A 79 18.83 -8.36 5.73
N LEU A 80 18.29 -7.24 6.20
CA LEU A 80 18.86 -6.43 7.25
C LEU A 80 17.83 -6.24 8.36
N ALA A 81 18.27 -6.39 9.61
CA ALA A 81 17.44 -6.04 10.76
C ALA A 81 17.26 -4.52 10.85
N ASP A 82 16.02 -4.07 11.01
CA ASP A 82 15.72 -2.66 11.25
C ASP A 82 16.05 -2.22 12.69
N ALA A 83 15.73 -0.97 13.02
CA ALA A 83 16.00 -0.41 14.34
C ALA A 83 15.22 -1.12 15.47
N ALA A 84 14.13 -1.81 15.16
CA ALA A 84 13.37 -2.63 16.10
C ALA A 84 13.90 -4.07 16.19
N GLY A 85 14.91 -4.43 15.39
CA GLY A 85 15.47 -5.78 15.30
C GLY A 85 14.69 -6.71 14.37
N SER A 86 13.69 -6.21 13.64
CA SER A 86 12.88 -7.00 12.72
C SER A 86 13.64 -7.24 11.43
N ALA A 87 13.73 -8.51 11.01
CA ALA A 87 14.42 -8.94 9.80
C ALA A 87 13.57 -9.96 9.05
N ASN A 88 13.59 -9.88 7.72
CA ASN A 88 12.80 -10.75 6.85
C ASN A 88 13.71 -11.50 5.87
N ARG A 89 14.26 -12.63 6.32
CA ARG A 89 15.26 -13.41 5.58
C ARG A 89 14.63 -14.43 4.64
N THR A 90 13.48 -14.97 5.03
CA THR A 90 12.77 -16.04 4.33
C THR A 90 11.29 -15.74 4.33
N SER A 91 10.56 -16.13 3.30
CA SER A 91 9.10 -16.10 3.28
C SER A 91 8.49 -17.50 3.41
N ALA A 92 9.33 -18.53 3.50
CA ALA A 92 8.94 -19.90 3.82
C ALA A 92 8.05 -19.96 5.07
N ALA A 93 6.97 -20.74 4.99
CA ALA A 93 5.96 -20.92 6.05
C ALA A 93 5.18 -19.66 6.47
N LYS A 94 5.42 -18.50 5.85
CA LYS A 94 4.66 -17.25 6.09
C LYS A 94 3.47 -17.07 5.12
N THR A 95 3.37 -17.95 4.12
CA THR A 95 2.33 -17.97 3.09
C THR A 95 2.20 -19.39 2.50
N ASP A 96 1.03 -19.71 1.94
CA ASP A 96 0.72 -20.91 1.17
C ASP A 96 1.08 -20.79 -0.33
N PHE A 97 1.63 -19.65 -0.78
CA PHE A 97 1.93 -19.34 -2.18
C PHE A 97 2.59 -20.50 -2.96
N TRP A 98 3.69 -21.08 -2.46
CA TRP A 98 4.42 -22.15 -3.17
C TRP A 98 3.61 -23.45 -3.32
N GLN A 99 2.59 -23.67 -2.48
CA GLN A 99 1.69 -24.83 -2.60
C GLN A 99 0.79 -24.70 -3.83
N HIS A 100 0.42 -23.46 -4.18
CA HIS A 100 -0.53 -23.15 -5.26
C HIS A 100 0.14 -22.55 -6.51
N ALA A 101 1.39 -22.10 -6.42
CA ALA A 101 2.10 -21.39 -7.49
C ALA A 101 2.16 -22.19 -8.80
N LYS A 102 2.34 -23.52 -8.74
CA LYS A 102 2.34 -24.37 -9.93
C LYS A 102 1.02 -24.32 -10.68
N VAL A 103 -0.10 -24.40 -9.96
CA VAL A 103 -1.43 -24.38 -10.57
C VAL A 103 -1.78 -22.97 -11.02
N LEU A 104 -1.43 -21.94 -10.26
CA LEU A 104 -1.81 -20.57 -10.58
C LEU A 104 -0.98 -19.96 -11.70
N TYR A 105 0.35 -20.02 -11.59
CA TYR A 105 1.27 -19.14 -12.32
C TYR A 105 2.18 -19.84 -13.33
N LEU A 106 2.34 -21.16 -13.24
CA LEU A 106 3.29 -21.89 -14.06
C LEU A 106 2.59 -22.71 -15.17
N PRO A 107 3.23 -22.88 -16.34
CA PRO A 107 2.78 -23.83 -17.34
C PRO A 107 2.70 -25.27 -16.77
N PRO A 108 1.79 -26.13 -17.25
CA PRO A 108 1.63 -27.50 -16.74
C PRO A 108 2.92 -28.34 -16.73
N GLU A 109 3.79 -28.13 -17.72
CA GLU A 109 5.06 -28.80 -17.92
C GLU A 109 6.18 -28.31 -17.00
N ALA A 110 6.03 -27.14 -16.37
CA ALA A 110 7.06 -26.56 -15.51
C ALA A 110 7.16 -27.31 -14.17
N PRO A 111 8.38 -27.45 -13.60
CA PRO A 111 8.54 -27.95 -12.24
C PRO A 111 7.91 -27.00 -11.22
N ALA A 112 7.56 -27.51 -10.04
CA ALA A 112 7.10 -26.66 -8.95
C ALA A 112 8.21 -25.68 -8.54
N LEU A 113 7.80 -24.46 -8.17
CA LEU A 113 8.72 -23.42 -7.73
C LEU A 113 9.34 -23.83 -6.39
N ALA A 114 10.66 -23.69 -6.26
CA ALA A 114 11.34 -23.93 -4.99
C ALA A 114 10.87 -22.93 -3.93
N THR A 115 10.85 -23.33 -2.66
CA THR A 115 10.58 -22.41 -1.55
C THR A 115 11.54 -21.22 -1.60
N ASP A 116 11.05 -20.03 -1.22
CA ASP A 116 11.76 -18.75 -1.30
C ASP A 116 12.11 -18.27 -2.72
N MET A 117 11.87 -19.07 -3.77
CA MET A 117 12.05 -18.63 -5.15
C MET A 117 10.82 -17.84 -5.62
N GLY A 118 11.05 -16.72 -6.28
CA GLY A 118 10.02 -15.90 -6.92
C GLY A 118 9.77 -16.27 -8.38
N LEU A 119 8.66 -15.79 -8.94
CA LEU A 119 8.25 -16.14 -10.32
C LEU A 119 9.23 -15.66 -11.39
N ALA A 120 9.97 -14.58 -11.14
CA ALA A 120 11.00 -14.04 -12.04
C ALA A 120 12.40 -14.63 -11.80
N GLY A 121 12.52 -15.65 -10.93
CA GLY A 121 13.77 -16.38 -10.71
C GLY A 121 14.73 -15.76 -9.68
N PHE A 122 14.31 -14.70 -8.99
CA PHE A 122 15.02 -14.13 -7.85
C PHE A 122 14.43 -14.68 -6.54
N ALA A 123 15.29 -14.96 -5.56
CA ALA A 123 14.90 -15.62 -4.33
C ALA A 123 14.99 -14.70 -3.11
N MET A 124 14.30 -15.04 -2.03
CA MET A 124 14.65 -14.52 -0.71
C MET A 124 16.04 -15.04 -0.30
N PRO A 125 16.80 -14.31 0.55
CA PRO A 125 18.11 -14.75 1.06
C PRO A 125 18.09 -16.11 1.79
N GLY A 126 16.92 -16.54 2.27
CA GLY A 126 16.70 -17.77 3.02
C GLY A 126 17.16 -17.66 4.47
N ALA A 127 16.90 -18.68 5.28
CA ALA A 127 17.22 -18.68 6.72
C ALA A 127 18.70 -18.39 7.06
N ALA A 128 19.62 -18.78 6.17
CA ALA A 128 21.05 -18.49 6.31
C ALA A 128 21.45 -17.04 5.91
N ASN A 129 20.48 -16.25 5.43
CA ASN A 129 20.67 -14.90 4.88
C ASN A 129 21.74 -14.84 3.79
N THR A 130 21.72 -15.79 2.86
CA THR A 130 22.76 -15.86 1.82
C THR A 130 22.56 -14.74 0.80
N PRO A 131 23.59 -13.91 0.52
CA PRO A 131 23.46 -12.82 -0.46
C PRO A 131 23.03 -13.30 -1.83
N GLN A 132 21.95 -12.72 -2.34
CA GLN A 132 21.40 -13.00 -3.66
C GLN A 132 21.91 -11.97 -4.68
N VAL A 133 22.04 -12.35 -5.95
CA VAL A 133 22.66 -11.51 -6.98
C VAL A 133 21.62 -10.69 -7.72
N LEU A 134 21.88 -9.39 -7.92
CA LEU A 134 21.15 -8.58 -8.88
C LEU A 134 21.75 -8.77 -10.27
N ARG A 135 20.90 -8.81 -11.30
CA ARG A 135 21.31 -8.89 -12.70
C ARG A 135 21.48 -7.49 -13.27
N PHE A 136 22.56 -7.25 -14.01
CA PHE A 136 22.71 -6.01 -14.76
C PHE A 136 21.84 -6.04 -16.02
N ASP A 137 21.01 -5.02 -16.20
CA ASP A 137 20.25 -4.76 -17.42
C ASP A 137 20.96 -3.65 -18.20
N ALA A 138 21.43 -3.97 -19.40
CA ALA A 138 22.16 -3.03 -20.25
C ALA A 138 21.25 -2.04 -20.98
N ALA A 139 19.97 -2.36 -21.20
CA ALA A 139 19.02 -1.45 -21.84
C ALA A 139 18.63 -0.32 -20.88
N GLU A 140 18.45 -0.68 -19.61
CA GLU A 140 18.11 0.26 -18.55
C GLU A 140 19.36 0.90 -17.90
N GLY A 141 20.50 0.22 -17.90
CA GLY A 141 21.73 0.73 -17.28
C GLY A 141 21.66 0.69 -15.75
N TRP A 142 21.07 -0.38 -15.20
CA TRP A 142 20.93 -0.63 -13.77
C TRP A 142 21.17 -2.10 -13.40
N PHE A 143 21.29 -2.37 -12.11
CA PHE A 143 21.19 -3.71 -11.55
C PHE A 143 19.76 -3.90 -11.02
N SER A 144 19.15 -5.05 -11.30
CA SER A 144 17.79 -5.34 -10.85
C SER A 144 17.63 -6.78 -10.35
N ALA A 145 16.72 -6.93 -9.38
CA ALA A 145 16.15 -8.19 -8.96
C ALA A 145 14.63 -8.03 -8.91
N GLU A 146 13.95 -8.71 -9.82
CA GLU A 146 12.50 -8.61 -10.04
C GLU A 146 11.78 -9.79 -9.37
N GLY A 147 10.56 -9.58 -8.88
CA GLY A 147 9.71 -10.67 -8.39
C GLY A 147 10.24 -11.42 -7.16
N ILE A 148 10.92 -10.71 -6.24
CA ILE A 148 11.33 -11.27 -4.94
C ILE A 148 10.06 -11.58 -4.11
N PRO A 149 9.87 -12.82 -3.62
CA PRO A 149 8.62 -13.25 -3.01
C PRO A 149 8.57 -12.92 -1.50
N ILE A 150 8.80 -11.66 -1.16
CA ILE A 150 8.79 -11.17 0.23
C ILE A 150 7.36 -11.02 0.77
N THR A 151 7.16 -11.24 2.07
CA THR A 151 5.86 -11.14 2.77
C THR A 151 5.90 -10.07 3.87
N PRO A 152 4.75 -9.54 4.34
CA PRO A 152 4.74 -8.51 5.40
C PRO A 152 5.02 -9.06 6.81
N LEU A 153 5.52 -10.29 6.92
CA LEU A 153 5.82 -10.96 8.18
C LEU A 153 7.33 -11.16 8.29
N ASP A 154 7.90 -10.73 9.42
CA ASP A 154 9.31 -10.95 9.72
C ASP A 154 9.59 -12.39 10.16
N ASP A 155 10.85 -12.71 10.43
CA ASP A 155 11.28 -14.08 10.77
C ASP A 155 10.70 -14.60 12.10
N THR A 156 10.15 -13.72 12.94
CA THR A 156 9.49 -14.08 14.20
C THR A 156 7.97 -14.16 14.07
N GLY A 157 7.43 -13.88 12.88
CA GLY A 157 5.99 -13.83 12.61
C GLY A 157 5.36 -12.50 13.00
N HIS A 158 6.14 -11.48 13.38
CA HIS A 158 5.63 -10.14 13.61
C HIS A 158 5.42 -9.42 12.28
N ARG A 159 4.32 -8.66 12.18
CA ARG A 159 4.00 -7.88 10.99
C ARG A 159 4.97 -6.71 10.84
N ASN A 160 5.76 -6.73 9.78
CA ASN A 160 6.64 -5.65 9.35
C ASN A 160 6.49 -5.49 7.82
N PRO A 161 5.62 -4.58 7.36
CA PRO A 161 5.42 -4.33 5.94
C PRO A 161 6.56 -3.51 5.31
N TYR A 162 7.55 -3.06 6.10
CA TYR A 162 8.68 -2.23 5.68
C TYR A 162 10.04 -2.90 5.94
N PRO A 163 10.26 -4.15 5.47
CA PRO A 163 11.49 -4.87 5.72
C PRO A 163 12.68 -4.22 5.00
N LEU A 164 13.84 -4.17 5.67
CA LEU A 164 15.07 -3.65 5.10
C LEU A 164 15.89 -4.73 4.39
N MET A 165 16.47 -4.36 3.26
CA MET A 165 17.48 -5.11 2.52
C MET A 165 18.76 -4.29 2.38
N ARG A 166 19.90 -4.95 2.55
CA ARG A 166 21.21 -4.37 2.28
C ARG A 166 21.67 -4.77 0.89
N LEU A 167 21.98 -3.76 0.08
CA LEU A 167 22.66 -3.91 -1.20
C LEU A 167 24.17 -3.72 -1.00
N VAL A 168 24.98 -4.55 -1.67
CA VAL A 168 26.44 -4.47 -1.62
C VAL A 168 27.01 -4.59 -3.03
N ALA A 169 27.72 -3.56 -3.49
CA ALA A 169 28.49 -3.59 -4.72
C ALA A 169 29.94 -4.00 -4.42
N ARG A 170 30.47 -4.98 -5.15
CA ARG A 170 31.84 -5.48 -5.02
C ARG A 170 32.56 -5.50 -6.36
N ASP A 171 33.86 -5.26 -6.32
CA ASP A 171 34.75 -5.59 -7.43
C ASP A 171 34.94 -7.12 -7.46
N THR A 172 34.68 -7.75 -8.61
CA THR A 172 34.76 -9.21 -8.77
C THR A 172 36.19 -9.72 -8.92
N THR A 173 37.15 -8.83 -9.20
CA THR A 173 38.57 -9.14 -9.33
C THR A 173 39.25 -9.14 -7.97
N THR A 174 39.00 -8.11 -7.16
CA THR A 174 39.65 -7.95 -5.85
C THR A 174 38.81 -8.48 -4.69
N GLY A 175 37.48 -8.54 -4.84
CA GLY A 175 36.53 -8.87 -3.78
C GLY A 175 36.14 -7.69 -2.88
N ASP A 176 36.74 -6.51 -3.11
CA ASP A 176 36.55 -5.32 -2.30
C ASP A 176 35.13 -4.79 -2.40
N VAL A 177 34.59 -4.31 -1.28
CA VAL A 177 33.32 -3.57 -1.27
C VAL A 177 33.57 -2.17 -1.83
N LEU A 178 32.87 -1.84 -2.91
CA LEU A 178 32.91 -0.51 -3.51
C LEU A 178 31.96 0.45 -2.77
N ALA A 179 30.71 0.01 -2.55
CA ALA A 179 29.68 0.77 -1.86
C ALA A 179 28.54 -0.15 -1.38
N SER A 180 27.73 0.34 -0.45
CA SER A 180 26.54 -0.34 0.04
C SER A 180 25.37 0.64 0.21
N ALA A 181 24.15 0.14 0.09
CA ALA A 181 22.93 0.89 0.33
C ALA A 181 21.95 0.04 1.13
N ASP A 182 21.26 0.62 2.10
CA ASP A 182 20.21 -0.06 2.85
C ASP A 182 18.87 0.53 2.41
N ILE A 183 18.04 -0.29 1.79
CA ILE A 183 16.76 0.09 1.20
C ILE A 183 15.62 -0.71 1.82
N VAL A 184 14.39 -0.25 1.64
CA VAL A 184 13.20 -0.97 2.06
C VAL A 184 12.57 -1.70 0.87
N LEU A 185 12.04 -2.91 1.13
CA LEU A 185 11.22 -3.68 0.19
C LEU A 185 9.78 -3.78 0.72
N PRO A 186 9.01 -2.71 0.56
CA PRO A 186 7.69 -2.61 1.16
C PRO A 186 6.71 -3.59 0.50
N VAL A 187 6.01 -4.37 1.33
CA VAL A 187 5.00 -5.33 0.88
C VAL A 187 3.81 -5.34 1.83
N SER A 188 2.61 -5.51 1.30
CA SER A 188 1.38 -5.55 2.07
C SER A 188 0.40 -6.61 1.55
N ASP A 189 -0.30 -7.25 2.46
CA ASP A 189 -1.41 -8.18 2.25
C ASP A 189 -2.76 -7.58 2.71
N GLU A 190 -2.82 -6.24 2.88
CA GLU A 190 -4.00 -5.50 3.40
C GLU A 190 -5.14 -5.35 2.39
N MET A 191 -5.01 -5.85 1.16
CA MET A 191 -6.11 -5.85 0.21
C MET A 191 -7.27 -6.67 0.79
N ASP A 192 -8.36 -5.98 1.16
CA ASP A 192 -9.43 -6.59 1.96
C ASP A 192 -10.83 -6.25 1.44
N CYS A 193 -11.43 -7.19 0.72
CA CYS A 193 -12.78 -7.05 0.19
C CYS A 193 -13.88 -7.43 1.20
N ARG A 194 -13.53 -7.85 2.42
CA ARG A 194 -14.47 -8.41 3.40
C ARG A 194 -15.51 -7.44 3.90
N ALA A 195 -15.22 -6.13 3.89
CA ALA A 195 -16.18 -5.11 4.31
C ALA A 195 -17.52 -5.22 3.56
N CYS A 196 -17.48 -5.68 2.31
CA CYS A 196 -18.66 -5.89 1.47
C CYS A 196 -18.94 -7.36 1.13
N HIS A 197 -17.92 -8.20 0.99
CA HIS A 197 -18.08 -9.57 0.51
C HIS A 197 -18.05 -10.64 1.60
N ALA A 198 -17.73 -10.31 2.86
CA ALA A 198 -17.82 -11.32 3.93
C ALA A 198 -19.28 -11.69 4.21
N SER A 199 -19.51 -12.93 4.63
CA SER A 199 -20.85 -13.41 4.94
C SER A 199 -21.50 -12.59 6.06
N GLY A 200 -22.76 -12.21 5.86
CA GLY A 200 -23.51 -11.31 6.75
C GLY A 200 -23.26 -9.82 6.54
N THR A 201 -22.63 -9.41 5.43
CA THR A 201 -22.43 -7.99 5.09
C THR A 201 -23.38 -7.52 3.98
N VAL A 202 -22.92 -6.78 2.97
CA VAL A 202 -23.79 -6.07 2.01
C VAL A 202 -23.84 -6.67 0.61
N ALA A 203 -22.81 -7.39 0.14
CA ALA A 203 -22.76 -8.00 -1.18
C ALA A 203 -23.19 -9.48 -1.15
N LEU A 204 -24.44 -9.74 -0.74
CA LEU A 204 -25.04 -11.09 -0.68
C LEU A 204 -25.15 -11.68 -2.09
N PRO A 205 -24.50 -12.83 -2.37
CA PRO A 205 -24.77 -13.57 -3.60
C PRO A 205 -26.23 -14.02 -3.66
N GLY A 206 -26.82 -14.07 -4.85
CA GLY A 206 -28.16 -14.60 -5.09
C GLY A 206 -28.34 -16.06 -4.61
N ALA A 207 -27.29 -16.86 -4.63
CA ALA A 207 -27.28 -18.22 -4.05
C ALA A 207 -27.22 -18.27 -2.51
N GLY A 208 -27.06 -17.11 -1.85
CA GLY A 208 -26.80 -17.01 -0.42
C GLY A 208 -25.31 -16.92 -0.07
N TRP A 209 -25.03 -16.66 1.20
CA TRP A 209 -23.68 -16.57 1.74
C TRP A 209 -22.95 -17.92 1.76
N ALA A 210 -21.64 -17.91 1.50
CA ALA A 210 -20.79 -19.09 1.59
C ALA A 210 -20.67 -19.63 3.02
N TRP A 211 -20.61 -18.73 4.01
CA TRP A 211 -20.39 -19.07 5.43
C TRP A 211 -19.22 -20.05 5.64
N ASP A 212 -18.07 -19.77 5.01
CA ASP A 212 -16.86 -20.56 5.24
C ASP A 212 -16.34 -20.28 6.67
N CYS A 213 -15.68 -21.24 7.28
CA CYS A 213 -15.07 -21.07 8.60
C CYS A 213 -13.81 -20.22 8.53
N ASP A 214 -13.04 -20.33 7.45
CA ASP A 214 -11.89 -19.48 7.24
C ASP A 214 -12.36 -18.11 6.73
N PRO A 215 -12.10 -17.00 7.48
CA PRO A 215 -12.42 -15.66 7.01
C PRO A 215 -11.79 -15.30 5.67
N GLN A 216 -10.64 -15.88 5.31
CA GLN A 216 -9.98 -15.65 4.03
C GLN A 216 -10.70 -16.36 2.89
N HIS A 217 -11.23 -17.56 3.11
CA HIS A 217 -12.00 -18.27 2.08
C HIS A 217 -13.40 -17.69 1.91
N ASP A 218 -14.04 -17.27 3.01
CA ASP A 218 -15.45 -16.87 3.04
C ASP A 218 -15.79 -15.78 2.01
N TYR A 219 -15.14 -14.62 2.12
CA TYR A 219 -15.40 -13.53 1.17
C TYR A 219 -14.92 -13.83 -0.24
N ARG A 220 -13.83 -14.61 -0.38
CA ARG A 220 -13.32 -15.00 -1.70
C ARG A 220 -14.33 -15.87 -2.44
N ARG A 221 -14.94 -16.83 -1.75
CA ARG A 221 -16.04 -17.66 -2.29
C ARG A 221 -17.27 -16.84 -2.62
N ASN A 222 -17.63 -15.85 -1.79
CA ASN A 222 -18.73 -14.92 -2.09
C ASN A 222 -18.44 -14.08 -3.34
N ILE A 223 -17.20 -13.60 -3.52
CA ILE A 223 -16.78 -12.90 -4.75
C ILE A 223 -16.95 -13.81 -5.98
N LEU A 224 -16.48 -15.06 -5.92
CA LEU A 224 -16.64 -15.99 -7.04
C LEU A 224 -18.11 -16.25 -7.38
N GLN A 225 -18.98 -16.36 -6.38
CA GLN A 225 -20.42 -16.51 -6.59
C GLN A 225 -21.04 -15.29 -7.28
N VAL A 226 -20.77 -14.08 -6.78
CA VAL A 226 -21.25 -12.84 -7.42
C VAL A 226 -20.70 -12.71 -8.85
N HIS A 227 -19.44 -13.06 -9.05
CA HIS A 227 -18.83 -13.08 -10.38
C HIS A 227 -19.56 -14.05 -11.32
N ASP A 228 -19.81 -15.28 -10.88
CA ASP A 228 -20.54 -16.30 -11.65
C ASP A 228 -21.98 -15.83 -11.96
N GLU A 229 -22.69 -15.28 -10.99
CA GLU A 229 -24.06 -14.76 -11.15
C GLU A 229 -24.16 -13.70 -12.24
N LEU A 230 -23.16 -12.81 -12.32
CA LEU A 230 -23.13 -11.75 -13.32
C LEU A 230 -22.73 -12.23 -14.72
N ASN A 231 -22.05 -13.38 -14.83
CA ASN A 231 -21.38 -13.77 -16.07
C ASN A 231 -21.82 -15.11 -16.68
N LEU A 232 -22.42 -16.05 -15.92
CA LEU A 232 -22.79 -17.40 -16.39
C LEU A 232 -23.75 -17.41 -17.58
N GLY A 233 -24.55 -16.35 -17.76
CA GLY A 233 -25.41 -16.18 -18.94
C GLY A 233 -24.66 -15.84 -20.24
N SER A 234 -23.36 -15.52 -20.18
CA SER A 234 -22.55 -15.08 -21.32
C SER A 234 -21.84 -16.24 -22.02
N PRO A 235 -22.07 -16.46 -23.33
CA PRO A 235 -21.30 -17.46 -24.09
C PRO A 235 -19.79 -17.18 -24.09
N HIS A 236 -19.40 -15.91 -24.01
CA HIS A 236 -18.00 -15.52 -23.91
C HIS A 236 -17.36 -16.02 -22.62
N TYR A 237 -18.09 -15.98 -21.51
CA TYR A 237 -17.59 -16.44 -20.22
C TYR A 237 -17.41 -17.97 -20.18
N ILE A 238 -18.41 -18.73 -20.63
CA ILE A 238 -18.33 -20.19 -20.71
C ILE A 238 -17.18 -20.63 -21.62
N LYS A 239 -17.00 -19.94 -22.75
CA LYS A 239 -15.86 -20.16 -23.64
C LYS A 239 -14.54 -19.90 -22.92
N ALA A 240 -14.41 -18.77 -22.23
CA ALA A 240 -13.19 -18.41 -21.50
C ALA A 240 -12.84 -19.44 -20.43
N LEU A 241 -13.81 -19.87 -19.60
CA LEU A 241 -13.64 -20.94 -18.61
C LEU A 241 -13.04 -22.21 -19.25
N LYS A 242 -13.62 -22.65 -20.37
CA LYS A 242 -13.15 -23.82 -21.09
C LYS A 242 -11.72 -23.64 -21.63
N GLU A 243 -11.40 -22.48 -22.19
CA GLU A 243 -10.07 -22.18 -22.76
C GLU A 243 -8.97 -22.17 -21.69
N VAL A 244 -9.28 -21.71 -20.48
CA VAL A 244 -8.31 -21.66 -19.37
C VAL A 244 -8.33 -22.91 -18.46
N GLY A 245 -9.15 -23.91 -18.81
CA GLY A 245 -9.23 -25.20 -18.11
C GLY A 245 -10.01 -25.16 -16.79
N TYR A 246 -10.96 -24.24 -16.64
CA TYR A 246 -11.87 -24.15 -15.50
C TYR A 246 -13.22 -24.85 -15.77
N ASP A 247 -13.93 -25.16 -14.69
CA ASP A 247 -15.25 -25.79 -14.76
C ASP A 247 -16.24 -24.85 -15.44
N ILE A 248 -16.90 -25.33 -16.48
CA ILE A 248 -17.87 -24.55 -17.27
C ILE A 248 -19.10 -24.12 -16.46
N ARG A 249 -19.33 -24.72 -15.28
CA ARG A 249 -20.39 -24.32 -14.34
C ARG A 249 -20.04 -23.05 -13.55
N GLY A 250 -18.79 -22.59 -13.60
CA GLY A 250 -18.35 -21.34 -12.97
C GLY A 250 -17.03 -21.45 -12.19
N LEU A 251 -16.50 -20.29 -11.79
CA LEU A 251 -15.30 -20.21 -10.96
C LEU A 251 -15.54 -20.79 -9.56
N GLN A 252 -16.73 -20.61 -8.99
CA GLN A 252 -17.04 -21.19 -7.68
C GLN A 252 -17.10 -22.73 -7.74
N ALA A 253 -17.63 -23.30 -8.82
CA ALA A 253 -17.61 -24.76 -9.03
C ALA A 253 -16.17 -25.29 -9.15
N THR A 254 -15.30 -24.52 -9.81
CA THR A 254 -13.86 -24.81 -9.91
C THR A 254 -13.18 -24.77 -8.54
N ALA A 255 -13.39 -23.70 -7.77
CA ALA A 255 -12.79 -23.53 -6.44
C ALA A 255 -13.28 -24.57 -5.40
N ARG A 256 -14.51 -25.08 -5.54
CA ARG A 256 -15.02 -26.19 -4.70
C ARG A 256 -14.28 -27.51 -4.93
N GLN A 257 -13.66 -27.68 -6.11
CA GLN A 257 -12.81 -28.82 -6.42
C GLN A 257 -11.36 -28.62 -5.93
N SER A 258 -11.12 -27.63 -5.07
CA SER A 258 -9.78 -27.23 -4.59
C SER A 258 -8.83 -26.82 -5.71
N VAL A 259 -9.38 -26.30 -6.81
CA VAL A 259 -8.60 -25.71 -7.90
C VAL A 259 -8.64 -24.18 -7.75
N PRO A 260 -7.52 -23.54 -7.38
CA PRO A 260 -7.50 -22.10 -7.16
C PRO A 260 -7.57 -21.33 -8.49
N ILE A 261 -8.21 -20.17 -8.46
CA ILE A 261 -8.42 -19.32 -9.64
C ILE A 261 -7.34 -18.25 -9.75
N LEU A 262 -6.68 -18.13 -10.89
CA LEU A 262 -5.87 -16.95 -11.22
C LEU A 262 -6.74 -16.03 -12.09
N CYS A 263 -7.17 -14.89 -11.54
CA CYS A 263 -8.01 -13.93 -12.24
C CYS A 263 -7.37 -13.45 -13.56
N ALA A 264 -6.04 -13.34 -13.55
CA ALA A 264 -5.26 -12.89 -14.70
C ALA A 264 -5.31 -13.86 -15.90
N ARG A 265 -5.71 -15.13 -15.73
CA ARG A 265 -5.87 -16.05 -16.87
C ARG A 265 -6.91 -15.56 -17.87
N CYS A 266 -7.94 -14.88 -17.40
CA CYS A 266 -8.99 -14.30 -18.25
C CYS A 266 -8.84 -12.79 -18.41
N HIS A 267 -8.47 -12.08 -17.33
CA HIS A 267 -8.34 -10.62 -17.34
C HIS A 267 -6.89 -10.19 -17.47
N ALA A 268 -6.53 -9.48 -18.53
CA ALA A 268 -5.14 -9.01 -18.69
C ALA A 268 -4.70 -8.12 -17.50
N SER A 269 -3.46 -8.32 -17.06
CA SER A 269 -2.84 -7.56 -15.97
C SER A 269 -1.40 -7.18 -16.30
N ASN A 270 -1.04 -5.92 -16.06
CA ASN A 270 0.34 -5.44 -16.23
C ASN A 270 1.33 -6.10 -15.28
N ALA A 271 0.86 -6.58 -14.11
CA ALA A 271 1.70 -7.30 -13.15
C ALA A 271 2.07 -8.72 -13.62
N LEU A 272 1.33 -9.27 -14.60
CA LEU A 272 1.58 -10.58 -15.19
C LEU A 272 1.56 -10.43 -16.72
N PRO A 273 2.63 -9.92 -17.34
CA PRO A 273 2.68 -9.69 -18.77
C PRO A 273 2.35 -10.95 -19.58
N GLY A 274 1.58 -10.79 -20.66
CA GLY A 274 1.12 -11.92 -21.49
C GLY A 274 -0.12 -12.64 -20.96
N SER A 275 -0.71 -12.18 -19.86
CA SER A 275 -1.97 -12.67 -19.31
C SER A 275 -3.20 -12.10 -20.02
N GLY A 276 -4.37 -12.70 -19.76
CA GLY A 276 -5.68 -12.28 -20.29
C GLY A 276 -6.11 -13.00 -21.57
N GLN A 277 -7.42 -12.92 -21.85
CA GLN A 277 -8.05 -13.45 -23.05
C GLN A 277 -8.61 -12.31 -23.93
N PRO A 278 -8.58 -12.43 -25.27
CA PRO A 278 -9.13 -11.43 -26.17
C PRO A 278 -10.62 -11.16 -25.91
N GLY A 279 -11.00 -9.88 -25.90
CA GLY A 279 -12.39 -9.44 -25.71
C GLY A 279 -12.87 -9.42 -24.25
N ILE A 280 -12.03 -9.83 -23.29
CA ILE A 280 -12.30 -9.68 -21.86
C ILE A 280 -11.60 -8.41 -21.36
N PRO A 281 -12.30 -7.51 -20.63
CA PRO A 281 -11.69 -6.32 -20.07
C PRO A 281 -10.48 -6.64 -19.18
N PRO A 282 -9.40 -5.85 -19.21
CA PRO A 282 -8.28 -6.02 -18.29
C PRO A 282 -8.74 -5.86 -16.84
N LEU A 283 -7.99 -6.45 -15.91
CA LEU A 283 -8.36 -6.54 -14.49
C LEU A 283 -8.63 -5.15 -13.88
N THR A 284 -7.82 -4.15 -14.27
CA THR A 284 -8.01 -2.76 -13.85
C THR A 284 -9.37 -2.21 -14.25
N GLN A 285 -9.84 -2.46 -15.47
CA GLN A 285 -11.16 -2.02 -15.92
C GLN A 285 -12.26 -2.83 -15.24
N ALA A 286 -12.13 -4.17 -15.23
CA ALA A 286 -13.16 -5.08 -14.72
C ALA A 286 -13.50 -4.82 -13.25
N ILE A 287 -12.50 -4.55 -12.41
CA ILE A 287 -12.71 -4.26 -10.99
C ILE A 287 -13.20 -2.82 -10.81
N HIS A 288 -12.48 -1.81 -11.30
CA HIS A 288 -12.81 -0.42 -10.95
C HIS A 288 -14.12 0.06 -11.55
N ALA A 289 -14.42 -0.28 -12.82
CA ALA A 289 -15.64 0.19 -13.48
C ALA A 289 -16.90 -0.32 -12.77
N TRP A 290 -16.87 -1.56 -12.28
CA TRP A 290 -18.00 -2.12 -11.55
C TRP A 290 -18.13 -1.52 -10.15
N HIS A 291 -17.02 -1.41 -9.42
CA HIS A 291 -17.04 -0.92 -8.05
C HIS A 291 -17.29 0.59 -7.92
N ALA A 292 -17.05 1.37 -8.97
CA ALA A 292 -17.28 2.83 -8.97
C ALA A 292 -18.70 3.21 -8.52
N GLU A 293 -19.71 2.42 -8.88
CA GLU A 293 -21.12 2.67 -8.56
C GLU A 293 -21.56 2.02 -7.23
N ILE A 294 -20.69 1.23 -6.58
CA ILE A 294 -21.03 0.53 -5.33
C ILE A 294 -20.94 1.50 -4.16
N THR A 295 -21.96 1.49 -3.31
CA THR A 295 -22.01 2.29 -2.09
C THR A 295 -21.08 1.71 -1.02
N ASP A 296 -20.16 2.53 -0.52
CA ASP A 296 -19.33 2.16 0.64
C ASP A 296 -20.22 2.08 1.90
N PRO A 297 -20.23 0.94 2.61
CA PRO A 297 -21.09 0.74 3.78
C PRO A 297 -20.76 1.64 4.97
N ASP A 298 -19.54 2.19 5.07
CA ASP A 298 -19.16 3.08 6.17
C ASP A 298 -19.48 4.55 5.87
N THR A 299 -19.43 4.98 4.60
CA THR A 299 -19.65 6.38 4.22
C THR A 299 -21.03 6.64 3.61
N GLY A 300 -21.72 5.60 3.14
CA GLY A 300 -23.01 5.70 2.47
C GLY A 300 -22.95 6.35 1.08
N LYS A 301 -21.76 6.57 0.52
CA LYS A 301 -21.54 7.18 -0.79
C LYS A 301 -21.10 6.13 -1.82
N PRO A 302 -21.43 6.31 -3.10
CA PRO A 302 -20.77 5.57 -4.18
C PRO A 302 -19.25 5.75 -4.11
N LEU A 303 -18.48 4.69 -4.36
CA LEU A 303 -17.02 4.72 -4.26
C LEU A 303 -16.37 5.72 -5.23
N LYS A 304 -17.01 6.06 -6.36
CA LYS A 304 -16.54 7.11 -7.27
C LYS A 304 -16.65 8.53 -6.68
N ASP A 305 -17.59 8.75 -5.76
CA ASP A 305 -17.88 10.06 -5.16
C ASP A 305 -17.14 10.28 -3.83
N ASP A 306 -16.45 9.26 -3.33
CA ASP A 306 -15.58 9.37 -2.16
C ASP A 306 -14.18 9.83 -2.59
N ALA A 307 -13.87 11.08 -2.28
CA ALA A 307 -12.60 11.71 -2.63
C ALA A 307 -11.45 11.40 -1.64
N THR A 308 -11.68 10.54 -0.65
CA THR A 308 -10.65 10.18 0.34
C THR A 308 -9.86 8.94 -0.07
N ARG A 309 -8.61 8.82 0.39
CA ARG A 309 -7.84 7.57 0.20
C ARG A 309 -8.51 6.34 0.82
N ALA A 310 -9.40 6.52 1.81
CA ALA A 310 -10.05 5.41 2.50
C ALA A 310 -10.85 4.54 1.51
N ALA A 311 -11.51 5.15 0.53
CA ALA A 311 -12.21 4.44 -0.54
C ALA A 311 -11.28 3.57 -1.38
N CYS A 312 -10.11 4.07 -1.77
CA CYS A 312 -9.12 3.27 -2.48
C CYS A 312 -8.51 2.18 -1.60
N TYR A 313 -8.24 2.49 -0.33
CA TYR A 313 -7.66 1.56 0.64
C TYR A 313 -8.61 0.43 1.08
N ARG A 314 -9.86 0.41 0.61
CA ARG A 314 -10.72 -0.78 0.70
C ARG A 314 -10.14 -1.95 -0.08
N CYS A 315 -9.62 -1.66 -1.27
CA CYS A 315 -9.17 -2.69 -2.22
C CYS A 315 -7.65 -2.62 -2.47
N HIS A 316 -6.98 -1.58 -1.96
CA HIS A 316 -5.55 -1.40 -2.05
C HIS A 316 -4.93 -1.34 -0.65
N PRO A 317 -3.65 -1.67 -0.49
CA PRO A 317 -2.99 -1.53 0.80
C PRO A 317 -2.94 -0.06 1.21
N GLY A 318 -3.02 0.19 2.51
CA GLY A 318 -2.78 1.53 3.05
C GLY A 318 -3.66 1.92 4.22
N SER A 319 -4.66 1.12 4.58
CA SER A 319 -5.49 1.34 5.76
C SER A 319 -4.65 1.33 7.04
N GLU A 320 -3.66 0.44 7.14
CA GLU A 320 -2.67 0.40 8.23
C GLU A 320 -1.28 0.78 7.72
N THR A 321 -0.84 0.19 6.60
CA THR A 321 0.49 0.45 6.02
C THR A 321 0.70 1.91 5.64
N ARG A 322 -0.33 2.65 5.21
CA ARG A 322 -0.20 3.98 4.57
C ARG A 322 0.64 3.91 3.28
N CYS A 323 0.14 3.21 2.25
CA CYS A 323 0.84 3.07 0.97
C CYS A 323 1.40 4.41 0.43
N LEU A 324 0.55 5.45 0.34
CA LEU A 324 0.97 6.80 0.00
C LEU A 324 1.48 7.56 1.25
N ARG A 325 2.79 7.54 1.47
CA ARG A 325 3.47 8.06 2.68
C ARG A 325 4.65 8.99 2.42
N GLY A 326 5.00 9.19 1.16
CA GLY A 326 6.04 10.14 0.75
C GLY A 326 5.66 11.61 0.98
N ALA A 327 6.43 12.50 0.36
CA ALA A 327 6.22 13.95 0.42
C ALA A 327 4.80 14.36 -0.03
N MET A 328 4.27 13.72 -1.08
CA MET A 328 2.89 13.92 -1.54
C MET A 328 1.88 13.41 -0.51
N GLY A 329 2.20 12.29 0.13
CA GLY A 329 1.41 11.67 1.20
C GLY A 329 1.14 12.59 2.39
N SER A 330 2.08 13.49 2.66
CA SER A 330 2.19 14.28 3.89
C SER A 330 1.63 15.71 3.76
N ALA A 331 1.08 16.09 2.61
CA ALA A 331 0.54 17.42 2.41
C ALA A 331 -0.80 17.59 3.15
N VAL A 332 -0.95 18.71 3.87
CA VAL A 332 -2.12 19.01 4.70
C VAL A 332 -2.78 20.29 4.19
N ALA A 333 -4.11 20.27 4.07
CA ALA A 333 -4.93 21.40 3.65
C ALA A 333 -5.21 22.36 4.83
N ALA A 334 -5.77 23.53 4.54
CA ALA A 334 -6.06 24.55 5.55
C ALA A 334 -7.11 24.10 6.59
N ASP A 335 -7.92 23.09 6.28
CA ASP A 335 -8.92 22.49 7.16
C ASP A 335 -8.38 21.28 7.96
N GLY A 336 -7.12 20.91 7.78
CA GLY A 336 -6.46 19.80 8.47
C GLY A 336 -6.61 18.43 7.81
N THR A 337 -7.40 18.35 6.73
CA THR A 337 -7.48 17.16 5.89
C THR A 337 -6.22 17.00 5.05
N ARG A 338 -6.08 15.87 4.36
CA ARG A 338 -4.98 15.69 3.42
C ARG A 338 -5.21 16.55 2.19
N ALA A 339 -4.19 17.32 1.79
CA ALA A 339 -4.27 18.18 0.61
C ALA A 339 -4.16 17.40 -0.71
N MET A 340 -3.63 16.18 -0.65
CA MET A 340 -3.50 15.28 -1.79
C MET A 340 -4.01 13.91 -1.37
N ASP A 341 -4.82 13.27 -2.21
CA ASP A 341 -5.28 11.90 -2.05
C ASP A 341 -4.98 11.08 -3.32
N CYS A 342 -5.29 9.77 -3.32
CA CYS A 342 -5.02 8.93 -4.49
C CYS A 342 -5.67 9.51 -5.75
N GLN A 343 -6.88 10.04 -5.59
CA GLN A 343 -7.69 10.64 -6.63
C GLN A 343 -7.09 11.95 -7.18
N SER A 344 -6.29 12.68 -6.40
CA SER A 344 -5.54 13.86 -6.86
C SER A 344 -4.54 13.52 -7.97
N CYS A 345 -4.14 12.25 -8.05
CA CYS A 345 -3.14 11.73 -8.98
C CYS A 345 -3.79 10.84 -10.06
N HIS A 346 -4.61 9.87 -9.64
CA HIS A 346 -5.16 8.83 -10.52
C HIS A 346 -6.58 9.13 -11.03
N GLY A 347 -7.27 10.11 -10.43
CA GLY A 347 -8.69 10.39 -10.68
C GLY A 347 -9.63 9.53 -9.84
N SER A 348 -10.94 9.76 -10.00
CA SER A 348 -12.00 8.97 -9.35
C SER A 348 -12.05 7.53 -9.89
N MET A 349 -12.71 6.64 -9.16
CA MET A 349 -12.72 5.20 -9.45
C MET A 349 -13.24 4.86 -10.86
N ASP A 350 -14.23 5.60 -11.37
CA ASP A 350 -14.74 5.48 -12.73
C ASP A 350 -13.72 5.88 -13.80
N LYS A 351 -12.85 6.86 -13.52
CA LYS A 351 -11.75 7.27 -14.40
C LYS A 351 -10.64 6.22 -14.43
N VAL A 352 -10.32 5.66 -13.26
CA VAL A 352 -9.37 4.55 -13.12
C VAL A 352 -9.88 3.31 -13.89
N GLY A 353 -11.20 3.07 -13.89
CA GLY A 353 -11.86 1.99 -14.62
C GLY A 353 -12.27 2.31 -16.06
N ALA A 354 -11.83 3.43 -16.65
CA ALA A 354 -12.22 3.79 -18.01
C ALA A 354 -11.64 2.81 -19.05
N ALA A 355 -12.44 2.42 -20.04
CA ALA A 355 -12.06 1.41 -21.05
C ALA A 355 -10.80 1.74 -21.87
N GLY A 356 -10.48 3.03 -22.01
CA GLY A 356 -9.28 3.48 -22.74
C GLY A 356 -8.01 3.57 -21.87
N ARG A 357 -8.12 3.37 -20.55
CA ARG A 357 -6.99 3.54 -19.63
C ARG A 357 -6.14 2.26 -19.58
N ARG A 358 -4.85 2.40 -19.84
CA ARG A 358 -3.84 1.36 -19.68
C ARG A 358 -3.30 1.42 -18.26
N GLY A 359 -3.67 0.44 -17.44
CA GLY A 359 -3.16 0.32 -16.08
C GLY A 359 -1.63 0.35 -16.03
N TRP A 360 -1.06 0.98 -14.99
CA TRP A 360 0.39 1.11 -14.76
C TRP A 360 1.18 1.91 -15.81
N LEU A 361 0.55 2.29 -16.93
CA LEU A 361 1.16 3.08 -18.01
C LEU A 361 0.56 4.48 -18.09
N ASP A 362 -0.76 4.61 -17.90
CA ASP A 362 -1.46 5.89 -17.88
C ASP A 362 -1.55 6.41 -16.42
N GLU A 363 -0.37 6.73 -15.88
CA GLU A 363 -0.19 7.32 -14.55
C GLU A 363 0.19 8.81 -14.68
N PRO A 364 -0.08 9.64 -13.66
CA PRO A 364 0.26 11.06 -13.72
C PRO A 364 1.77 11.26 -13.83
N ALA A 365 2.15 12.23 -14.64
CA ALA A 365 3.51 12.67 -14.80
C ALA A 365 3.81 13.87 -13.88
N CYS A 366 5.09 14.08 -13.56
CA CYS A 366 5.52 15.14 -12.65
C CYS A 366 5.00 16.52 -13.08
N GLN A 367 5.05 16.81 -14.39
CA GLN A 367 4.58 18.06 -14.99
C GLN A 367 3.09 18.35 -14.82
N ASN A 368 2.27 17.35 -14.47
CA ASN A 368 0.85 17.57 -14.19
C ASN A 368 0.64 18.27 -12.84
N CYS A 369 1.61 18.23 -11.93
CA CYS A 369 1.58 19.02 -10.69
C CYS A 369 2.68 20.08 -10.68
N HIS A 370 3.89 19.76 -11.14
CA HIS A 370 5.06 20.61 -11.17
C HIS A 370 5.14 21.38 -12.49
N THR A 371 4.36 22.46 -12.59
CA THR A 371 4.14 23.13 -13.89
C THR A 371 5.28 24.04 -14.33
N GLY A 372 6.26 24.29 -13.48
CA GLY A 372 7.48 24.96 -13.89
C GLY A 372 8.25 25.66 -12.79
N THR A 373 9.00 26.69 -13.19
CA THR A 373 9.89 27.47 -12.31
C THR A 373 9.14 28.63 -11.66
N ALA A 374 9.80 29.36 -10.77
CA ALA A 374 9.24 30.59 -10.19
C ALA A 374 8.96 31.68 -11.24
N MET A 375 9.59 31.61 -12.42
CA MET A 375 9.46 32.60 -13.48
C MET A 375 8.50 32.18 -14.60
N ASN A 376 8.33 30.88 -14.80
CA ASN A 376 7.51 30.32 -15.86
C ASN A 376 6.74 29.11 -15.31
N ASN A 377 5.46 29.30 -14.99
CA ASN A 377 4.56 28.29 -14.43
C ASN A 377 3.11 28.59 -14.83
N SER A 378 2.22 27.62 -14.65
CA SER A 378 0.79 27.72 -15.01
C SER A 378 -0.06 28.31 -13.88
N GLY A 379 0.40 29.39 -13.25
CA GLY A 379 -0.27 30.07 -12.12
C GLY A 379 0.18 29.61 -10.73
N ALA A 380 0.80 28.43 -10.63
CA ALA A 380 1.49 27.98 -9.42
C ALA A 380 2.69 27.09 -9.79
N ILE A 381 3.80 27.21 -9.05
CA ILE A 381 4.99 26.36 -9.23
C ILE A 381 4.62 24.87 -9.07
N ARG A 382 3.73 24.56 -8.13
CA ARG A 382 3.19 23.22 -7.93
C ARG A 382 1.73 23.26 -7.51
N PHE A 383 0.94 22.30 -8.00
CA PHE A 383 -0.43 22.04 -7.59
C PHE A 383 -0.53 20.80 -6.70
N THR A 384 -1.65 20.67 -5.99
CA THR A 384 -2.01 19.49 -5.19
C THR A 384 -2.92 18.52 -5.96
N SER A 385 -3.13 18.74 -7.24
CA SER A 385 -3.88 17.83 -8.11
C SER A 385 -3.27 17.88 -9.50
N ALA A 386 -3.12 16.70 -10.10
CA ALA A 386 -2.70 16.53 -11.47
C ALA A 386 -3.76 17.04 -12.47
N PHE A 387 -4.99 17.21 -11.99
CA PHE A 387 -6.14 17.62 -12.80
C PHE A 387 -6.49 19.09 -12.61
N ASP A 388 -6.90 19.74 -13.70
CA ASP A 388 -7.54 21.06 -13.69
C ASP A 388 -9.03 20.98 -13.32
N ASP A 389 -9.69 22.14 -13.30
CA ASP A 389 -11.10 22.26 -12.89
C ASP A 389 -12.06 21.58 -13.89
N THR A 390 -11.57 21.20 -15.08
CA THR A 390 -12.33 20.41 -16.07
C THR A 390 -12.15 18.91 -15.90
N GLY A 391 -11.24 18.47 -15.02
CA GLY A 391 -10.84 17.08 -14.86
C GLY A 391 -9.79 16.61 -15.85
N SER A 392 -9.15 17.52 -16.60
CA SER A 392 -8.08 17.21 -17.55
C SER A 392 -6.72 17.29 -16.88
N LEU A 393 -5.76 16.48 -17.33
CA LEU A 393 -4.37 16.57 -16.83
C LEU A 393 -3.77 17.94 -17.16
N ARG A 394 -3.15 18.58 -16.16
CA ARG A 394 -2.51 19.89 -16.34
C ARG A 394 -1.26 19.77 -17.21
N ALA A 395 -0.99 20.81 -17.99
CA ALA A 395 0.26 20.95 -18.72
C ALA A 395 1.24 21.85 -17.97
N ALA A 396 2.54 21.51 -18.04
CA ALA A 396 3.59 22.41 -17.58
C ALA A 396 3.82 23.55 -18.57
N ALA A 397 4.09 24.73 -18.02
CA ALA A 397 4.62 25.87 -18.77
C ALA A 397 6.15 25.76 -18.97
N ASP A 398 6.84 25.00 -18.12
CA ASP A 398 8.28 24.79 -18.16
C ASP A 398 8.66 23.33 -17.86
N PRO A 399 9.48 22.68 -18.70
CA PRO A 399 9.81 21.25 -18.55
C PRO A 399 10.90 20.94 -17.51
N THR A 400 11.35 21.92 -16.70
CA THR A 400 12.45 21.73 -15.71
C THR A 400 12.26 20.52 -14.79
N PHE A 401 11.01 20.15 -14.48
CA PHE A 401 10.66 19.02 -13.61
C PHE A 401 9.87 17.92 -14.34
N ALA A 402 9.83 17.95 -15.68
CA ALA A 402 9.06 16.99 -16.45
C ALA A 402 9.73 15.61 -16.47
N THR A 403 8.90 14.57 -16.58
CA THR A 403 9.36 13.22 -16.90
C THR A 403 9.82 13.12 -18.35
N ASP A 404 10.56 12.07 -18.68
CA ASP A 404 10.90 11.76 -20.06
C ASP A 404 9.63 11.37 -20.83
N ALA A 405 9.42 12.01 -21.98
CA ALA A 405 8.31 11.67 -22.88
C ALA A 405 8.52 10.27 -23.48
N ASP A 406 7.42 9.54 -23.67
CA ASP A 406 7.42 8.22 -24.33
C ASP A 406 8.28 7.14 -23.65
N VAL A 407 8.46 7.23 -22.32
CA VAL A 407 9.20 6.26 -21.49
C VAL A 407 8.27 5.61 -20.46
N PRO A 408 8.20 4.26 -20.40
CA PRO A 408 9.05 3.30 -21.11
C PRO A 408 8.57 2.97 -22.53
N VAL A 409 7.38 3.42 -22.92
CA VAL A 409 6.78 3.16 -24.24
C VAL A 409 6.11 4.41 -24.78
N ALA A 410 5.95 4.47 -26.11
CA ALA A 410 5.26 5.56 -26.78
C ALA A 410 3.86 5.83 -26.17
N GLY A 411 3.58 7.10 -25.91
CA GLY A 411 2.36 7.59 -25.28
C GLY A 411 2.30 7.42 -23.77
N ALA A 412 3.40 7.08 -23.07
CA ALA A 412 3.48 7.03 -21.61
C ALA A 412 4.70 7.81 -21.11
N SER A 413 4.62 8.42 -19.92
CA SER A 413 5.72 9.25 -19.38
C SER A 413 5.86 9.05 -17.87
N LEU A 414 6.43 7.91 -17.50
CA LEU A 414 6.43 7.41 -16.13
C LEU A 414 7.66 7.88 -15.34
N PHE A 415 7.42 8.45 -14.15
CA PHE A 415 8.46 8.86 -13.22
C PHE A 415 9.47 7.76 -12.90
N ARG A 416 9.01 6.53 -12.62
CA ARG A 416 9.89 5.41 -12.22
C ARG A 416 10.88 4.96 -13.31
N PHE A 417 10.65 5.35 -14.57
CA PHE A 417 11.52 5.04 -15.69
C PHE A 417 12.24 6.27 -16.27
N SER A 418 11.90 7.47 -15.79
CA SER A 418 12.52 8.72 -16.24
C SER A 418 13.92 8.87 -15.66
N ARG A 419 14.80 9.50 -16.43
CA ARG A 419 16.22 9.67 -16.11
C ARG A 419 16.63 11.12 -16.27
N GLY A 420 17.61 11.53 -15.49
CA GLY A 420 18.19 12.87 -15.53
C GLY A 420 19.65 12.86 -15.09
N HIS A 421 20.29 14.04 -15.08
CA HIS A 421 21.61 14.23 -14.47
C HIS A 421 22.66 13.13 -14.81
N GLY A 422 22.89 12.92 -16.11
CA GLY A 422 23.87 11.93 -16.58
C GLY A 422 23.37 10.48 -16.62
N GLY A 423 22.04 10.28 -16.67
CA GLY A 423 21.40 8.97 -16.81
C GLY A 423 20.97 8.31 -15.50
N LEU A 424 20.97 9.07 -14.40
CA LEU A 424 20.43 8.62 -13.12
C LEU A 424 18.91 8.59 -13.18
N TYR A 425 18.31 7.53 -12.66
CA TYR A 425 16.85 7.46 -12.56
C TYR A 425 16.34 8.44 -11.50
N CYS A 426 15.18 9.05 -11.77
CA CYS A 426 14.55 9.98 -10.83
C CYS A 426 14.35 9.30 -9.46
N SER A 427 13.94 8.04 -9.42
CA SER A 427 13.72 7.28 -8.18
C SER A 427 14.99 7.05 -7.36
N ALA A 428 16.18 7.05 -7.96
CA ALA A 428 17.44 6.94 -7.24
C ALA A 428 17.71 8.15 -6.33
N CYS A 429 17.20 9.32 -6.73
CA CYS A 429 17.33 10.59 -5.99
C CYS A 429 16.08 10.92 -5.15
N HIS A 430 14.90 10.62 -5.68
CA HIS A 430 13.61 11.03 -5.09
C HIS A 430 12.95 9.93 -4.26
N GLY A 431 13.35 8.67 -4.41
CA GLY A 431 12.64 7.53 -3.84
C GLY A 431 11.55 7.00 -4.78
N SER A 432 10.79 6.01 -4.29
CA SER A 432 9.75 5.33 -5.05
C SER A 432 8.46 6.17 -5.17
N PRO A 433 7.62 5.99 -6.21
CA PRO A 433 6.42 6.82 -6.44
C PRO A 433 5.51 7.07 -5.22
N HIS A 434 5.23 6.05 -4.41
CA HIS A 434 4.37 6.21 -3.21
C HIS A 434 5.14 6.54 -1.91
N ALA A 435 6.46 6.53 -1.98
CA ALA A 435 7.38 6.72 -0.85
C ALA A 435 8.43 7.81 -1.13
N GLU A 436 8.13 8.75 -2.02
CA GLU A 436 9.05 9.83 -2.38
C GLU A 436 9.51 10.60 -1.15
N PHE A 437 10.79 10.90 -1.07
CA PHE A 437 11.38 11.44 0.13
C PHE A 437 10.95 12.89 0.42
N PRO A 438 10.85 13.26 1.72
CA PRO A 438 10.92 12.38 2.87
C PRO A 438 9.63 11.55 3.01
N SER A 439 9.78 10.30 3.44
CA SER A 439 8.65 9.47 3.85
C SER A 439 8.31 9.71 5.32
N THR A 440 7.07 9.47 5.73
CA THR A 440 6.70 9.39 7.15
C THR A 440 7.17 8.10 7.81
N GLU A 441 7.43 7.05 7.02
CA GLU A 441 7.98 5.79 7.50
C GLU A 441 9.51 5.89 7.65
N ALA A 442 10.02 5.47 8.81
CA ALA A 442 11.42 5.64 9.16
C ALA A 442 12.34 4.80 8.26
N ASN A 443 11.94 3.56 7.95
CA ASN A 443 12.76 2.63 7.16
C ASN A 443 13.00 3.12 5.72
N ASP A 444 12.04 3.80 5.08
CA ASP A 444 12.28 4.43 3.76
C ASP A 444 13.43 5.45 3.82
N ASN A 445 13.52 6.21 4.90
CA ASN A 445 14.47 7.31 5.00
C ASN A 445 15.90 6.84 5.32
N VAL A 446 16.10 5.59 5.74
CA VAL A 446 17.42 5.04 6.12
C VAL A 446 18.43 5.20 5.00
N TYR A 447 18.04 4.91 3.76
CA TYR A 447 18.87 5.07 2.56
C TYR A 447 19.42 6.50 2.44
N SER A 448 18.51 7.48 2.36
CA SER A 448 18.88 8.88 2.18
C SER A 448 19.70 9.40 3.37
N GLN A 449 19.32 9.06 4.59
CA GLN A 449 20.06 9.45 5.80
C GLN A 449 21.50 8.94 5.80
N LYS A 450 21.73 7.69 5.43
CA LYS A 450 23.09 7.13 5.38
C LYS A 450 23.92 7.75 4.26
N LEU A 451 23.29 8.07 3.13
CA LEU A 451 23.99 8.58 1.96
C LEU A 451 24.38 10.06 2.09
N GLN A 452 23.50 10.92 2.63
CA GLN A 452 23.71 12.37 2.70
C GLN A 452 23.59 13.00 4.10
N GLY A 453 23.36 12.18 5.14
CA GLY A 453 23.35 12.62 6.53
C GLY A 453 22.01 13.20 7.01
N HIS A 454 20.98 13.22 6.15
CA HIS A 454 19.62 13.62 6.51
C HIS A 454 18.59 12.91 5.62
N ALA A 455 17.36 12.82 6.12
CA ALA A 455 16.23 12.32 5.33
C ALA A 455 15.83 13.32 4.25
N GLY A 456 15.47 12.83 3.07
CA GLY A 456 15.00 13.65 1.96
C GLY A 456 15.57 13.24 0.61
N VAL A 457 15.15 13.95 -0.43
CA VAL A 457 15.69 13.80 -1.78
C VAL A 457 17.21 14.00 -1.77
N ILE A 458 17.95 13.22 -2.56
CA ILE A 458 19.41 13.30 -2.62
C ILE A 458 19.84 14.63 -3.25
N ALA A 459 20.41 15.52 -2.44
CA ALA A 459 20.77 16.88 -2.86
C ALA A 459 22.22 17.26 -2.47
N GLU A 460 22.88 16.47 -1.63
CA GLU A 460 24.30 16.71 -1.32
C GLU A 460 25.18 16.19 -2.44
N CYS A 461 25.75 17.08 -3.25
CA CYS A 461 26.63 16.69 -4.36
C CYS A 461 27.81 15.79 -3.90
N THR A 462 28.27 15.95 -2.65
CA THR A 462 29.35 15.13 -2.07
C THR A 462 28.95 13.68 -1.79
N ALA A 463 27.66 13.36 -1.81
CA ALA A 463 27.16 11.99 -1.73
C ALA A 463 27.61 11.17 -2.94
N CYS A 464 27.82 11.79 -4.10
CA CYS A 464 28.15 11.11 -5.35
C CYS A 464 29.43 11.63 -6.01
N HIS A 465 29.88 12.85 -5.70
CA HIS A 465 31.02 13.49 -6.35
C HIS A 465 32.16 13.78 -5.38
N THR A 466 33.38 13.43 -5.81
CA THR A 466 34.63 13.73 -5.09
C THR A 466 34.99 15.21 -5.15
N THR A 467 34.62 15.90 -6.23
CA THR A 467 34.83 17.34 -6.44
C THR A 467 33.49 18.07 -6.58
N LYS A 468 33.36 19.24 -5.96
CA LYS A 468 32.15 20.07 -6.04
C LYS A 468 32.19 20.93 -7.31
N PRO A 469 31.14 20.91 -8.15
CA PRO A 469 31.00 21.88 -9.23
C PRO A 469 31.04 23.32 -8.67
N THR A 470 31.60 24.28 -9.41
CA THR A 470 31.56 25.70 -9.03
C THR A 470 30.54 26.50 -9.84
N ALA A 471 29.92 25.87 -10.83
CA ALA A 471 28.94 26.47 -11.71
C ALA A 471 27.65 26.86 -10.97
N ALA A 472 26.95 27.87 -11.49
CA ALA A 472 25.62 28.26 -11.01
C ALA A 472 24.48 27.37 -11.56
N SER A 473 24.80 26.45 -12.47
CA SER A 473 23.88 25.49 -13.08
C SER A 473 24.63 24.22 -13.50
N GLY A 474 23.89 23.16 -13.88
CA GLY A 474 24.47 21.89 -14.34
C GLY A 474 24.27 20.71 -13.38
N GLY A 475 23.75 20.95 -12.17
CA GLY A 475 23.16 19.92 -11.34
C GLY A 475 21.76 19.51 -11.81
N PRO A 476 21.14 18.52 -11.15
CA PRO A 476 19.75 18.13 -11.44
C PRO A 476 18.83 19.35 -11.37
N HIS A 477 17.90 19.49 -12.32
CA HIS A 477 16.98 20.64 -12.43
C HIS A 477 17.66 22.02 -12.47
N GLY A 478 18.92 22.08 -12.93
CA GLY A 478 19.69 23.32 -12.93
C GLY A 478 20.20 23.75 -11.56
N LEU A 479 20.13 22.89 -10.54
CA LEU A 479 20.63 23.16 -9.20
C LEU A 479 22.14 23.42 -9.20
N HIS A 480 22.58 24.23 -8.25
CA HIS A 480 23.98 24.50 -7.96
C HIS A 480 24.37 23.88 -6.60
N PRO A 481 25.66 23.65 -6.36
CA PRO A 481 26.10 23.17 -5.05
C PRO A 481 25.79 24.15 -3.93
N ILE A 482 25.56 23.60 -2.75
CA ILE A 482 25.18 24.33 -1.54
C ILE A 482 26.27 24.14 -0.49
N GLY A 483 26.86 25.24 -0.02
CA GLY A 483 28.02 25.19 0.87
C GLY A 483 28.74 26.52 1.00
N SER A 484 29.48 26.72 2.09
CA SER A 484 30.25 27.95 2.33
C SER A 484 31.19 28.29 1.18
N SER A 485 31.79 27.29 0.53
CA SER A 485 32.66 27.50 -0.64
C SER A 485 31.92 28.08 -1.84
N TRP A 486 30.70 27.59 -2.12
CA TRP A 486 29.88 28.15 -3.20
C TRP A 486 29.41 29.56 -2.84
N ILE A 487 28.97 29.79 -1.59
CA ILE A 487 28.55 31.11 -1.13
C ILE A 487 29.70 32.11 -1.20
N SER A 488 30.93 31.76 -0.81
CA SER A 488 32.06 32.70 -0.94
C SER A 488 32.39 33.02 -2.41
N GLY A 489 32.10 32.11 -3.34
CA GLY A 489 32.37 32.24 -4.77
C GLY A 489 31.14 32.50 -5.65
N HIS A 490 30.00 32.88 -5.09
CA HIS A 490 28.77 33.01 -5.89
C HIS A 490 28.74 34.26 -6.78
N LYS A 491 29.65 35.22 -6.54
CA LYS A 491 29.85 36.43 -7.34
C LYS A 491 30.83 36.26 -8.51
N SER A 492 31.34 35.05 -8.73
CA SER A 492 32.27 34.79 -9.84
C SER A 492 31.64 35.15 -11.20
N PRO A 493 32.43 35.62 -12.18
CA PRO A 493 31.95 35.95 -13.52
C PRO A 493 31.13 34.81 -14.14
N GLY A 494 30.01 35.16 -14.80
CA GLY A 494 29.08 34.19 -15.40
C GLY A 494 27.94 33.73 -14.49
N LYS A 495 27.86 34.23 -13.24
CA LYS A 495 26.74 34.02 -12.32
C LYS A 495 25.97 35.32 -12.15
N THR A 496 24.82 35.44 -12.80
CA THR A 496 23.97 36.64 -12.75
C THR A 496 22.66 36.37 -12.04
N SER A 497 22.00 37.44 -11.58
CA SER A 497 20.67 37.37 -10.96
C SER A 497 19.64 36.62 -11.83
N SER A 498 19.75 36.73 -13.15
CA SER A 498 18.91 35.99 -14.10
C SER A 498 19.04 34.46 -13.97
N ASN A 499 20.22 33.93 -13.62
CA ASN A 499 20.40 32.49 -13.42
C ASN A 499 19.70 31.98 -12.15
N CYS A 500 19.51 32.85 -11.15
CA CYS A 500 18.92 32.48 -9.87
C CYS A 500 17.40 32.61 -9.85
N ARG A 501 16.84 33.54 -10.64
CA ARG A 501 15.40 33.83 -10.71
C ARG A 501 14.49 32.61 -10.90
N PRO A 502 14.83 31.58 -11.70
CA PRO A 502 14.01 30.38 -11.84
C PRO A 502 13.68 29.68 -10.51
N CYS A 503 14.60 29.66 -9.54
CA CYS A 503 14.35 29.04 -8.24
C CYS A 503 14.05 30.07 -7.14
N HIS A 504 14.64 31.27 -7.23
CA HIS A 504 14.58 32.29 -6.19
C HIS A 504 13.52 33.37 -6.43
N GLY A 505 12.79 33.32 -7.54
CA GLY A 505 11.73 34.28 -7.87
C GLY A 505 12.25 35.56 -8.52
N ALA A 506 11.32 36.34 -9.10
CA ALA A 506 11.66 37.56 -9.85
C ALA A 506 12.38 38.62 -9.00
N ASP A 507 11.99 38.71 -7.72
CA ASP A 507 12.54 39.62 -6.73
C ASP A 507 13.70 39.01 -5.92
N LEU A 508 14.04 37.73 -6.14
CA LEU A 508 15.14 37.02 -5.48
C LEU A 508 15.01 36.91 -3.96
N ARG A 509 13.79 36.99 -3.44
CA ARG A 509 13.49 36.75 -2.01
C ARG A 509 13.37 35.26 -1.67
N GLY A 510 13.44 34.40 -2.68
CA GLY A 510 13.30 32.96 -2.54
C GLY A 510 11.87 32.49 -2.79
N THR A 511 11.73 31.21 -3.07
CA THR A 511 10.43 30.54 -3.24
C THR A 511 10.46 29.18 -2.54
N VAL A 512 9.40 28.39 -2.72
CA VAL A 512 9.40 26.98 -2.30
C VAL A 512 10.56 26.18 -2.90
N LEU A 513 11.07 26.55 -4.08
CA LEU A 513 12.18 25.88 -4.76
C LEU A 513 13.54 26.18 -4.15
N SER A 514 13.70 27.30 -3.43
CA SER A 514 14.96 27.71 -2.81
C SER A 514 15.07 27.35 -1.33
N ARG A 515 14.15 26.51 -0.84
CA ARG A 515 14.16 26.07 0.55
C ARG A 515 15.29 25.09 0.81
N THR A 516 15.98 25.25 1.94
CA THR A 516 17.04 24.33 2.35
C THR A 516 16.48 22.92 2.60
N LEU A 517 17.16 21.89 2.12
CA LEU A 517 16.73 20.49 2.32
C LEU A 517 17.27 19.87 3.62
N ALA A 518 18.18 20.57 4.30
CA ALA A 518 18.77 20.18 5.58
C ALA A 518 19.12 21.41 6.42
N ASN A 519 19.44 21.19 7.69
CA ASN A 519 20.03 22.23 8.54
C ASN A 519 21.42 22.62 8.01
N ARG A 520 21.74 23.91 8.01
CA ARG A 520 22.99 24.46 7.48
C ARG A 520 23.56 25.55 8.35
N THR A 521 24.88 25.63 8.36
CA THR A 521 25.64 26.77 8.89
C THR A 521 26.61 27.27 7.83
N PHE A 522 26.62 28.58 7.60
CA PHE A 522 27.51 29.25 6.66
C PHE A 522 28.28 30.36 7.38
N SER A 523 29.53 30.59 6.99
CA SER A 523 30.44 31.54 7.64
C SER A 523 30.84 32.74 6.78
N ALA A 524 30.52 32.73 5.48
CA ALA A 524 31.01 33.71 4.51
C ALA A 524 30.54 35.16 4.76
N PHE A 525 29.47 35.36 5.53
CA PHE A 525 28.87 36.68 5.86
C PHE A 525 28.50 36.76 7.35
N GLY A 526 29.43 36.33 8.21
CA GLY A 526 29.13 35.98 9.59
C GLY A 526 28.45 34.61 9.69
N ALA A 527 28.39 34.04 10.89
CA ALA A 527 27.74 32.76 11.11
C ALA A 527 26.22 32.89 10.89
N LYS A 528 25.71 32.26 9.84
CA LYS A 528 24.28 32.17 9.54
C LYS A 528 23.84 30.72 9.66
N ASN A 529 22.77 30.49 10.41
CA ASN A 529 22.18 29.17 10.61
C ASN A 529 20.81 29.12 9.95
N TRP A 530 20.61 28.16 9.05
CA TRP A 530 19.34 27.93 8.38
C TRP A 530 18.85 26.53 8.72
N TRP A 531 17.64 26.44 9.26
CA TRP A 531 16.97 25.17 9.53
C TRP A 531 16.41 24.58 8.22
N ARG A 532 16.13 23.28 8.18
CA ARG A 532 15.54 22.59 7.02
C ARG A 532 14.18 23.18 6.66
N GLY A 533 14.05 23.71 5.44
CA GLY A 533 12.84 24.36 4.94
C GLY A 533 12.91 25.90 4.97
N PHE A 534 14.04 26.45 5.41
CA PHE A 534 14.32 27.88 5.39
C PHE A 534 14.41 28.35 3.93
N GLN A 535 13.64 29.38 3.58
CA GLN A 535 13.57 29.96 2.25
C GLN A 535 14.77 30.89 2.02
N VAL A 536 15.63 30.50 1.07
CA VAL A 536 16.85 31.25 0.76
C VAL A 536 16.62 32.22 -0.39
N GLY A 537 17.06 33.45 -0.22
CA GLY A 537 17.09 34.53 -1.20
C GLY A 537 18.29 35.45 -0.97
N CYS A 538 18.50 36.41 -1.86
CA CYS A 538 19.61 37.38 -1.76
C CYS A 538 19.52 38.21 -0.46
N TYR A 539 18.30 38.47 -0.01
CA TYR A 539 18.01 39.35 1.12
C TYR A 539 18.37 38.73 2.49
N ASN A 540 18.65 37.43 2.58
CA ASN A 540 19.10 36.85 3.85
C ASN A 540 20.52 37.29 4.23
N CYS A 541 21.31 37.75 3.26
CA CYS A 541 22.70 38.19 3.44
C CYS A 541 22.94 39.63 2.96
N HIS A 542 22.22 40.11 1.95
CA HIS A 542 22.46 41.38 1.28
C HIS A 542 21.24 42.31 1.27
N ARG A 543 21.42 43.61 0.99
CA ARG A 543 20.28 44.53 0.72
C ARG A 543 19.62 44.31 -0.66
N GLY A 544 19.90 43.18 -1.31
CA GLY A 544 19.40 42.82 -2.64
C GLY A 544 20.51 42.27 -3.55
N PRO A 545 20.18 41.91 -4.80
CA PRO A 545 21.08 41.18 -5.70
C PRO A 545 22.27 41.99 -6.25
N THR A 546 22.27 43.31 -6.11
CA THR A 546 23.31 44.22 -6.62
C THR A 546 24.09 44.93 -5.51
N SER A 547 23.92 44.49 -4.25
CA SER A 547 24.53 45.12 -3.07
C SER A 547 25.39 44.12 -2.31
N ASP A 548 26.52 44.61 -1.81
CA ASP A 548 27.43 43.84 -0.96
C ASP A 548 27.17 44.10 0.53
N ASP A 549 26.36 45.09 0.86
CA ASP A 549 26.03 45.48 2.22
C ASP A 549 25.12 44.47 2.89
N ALA A 550 25.31 44.28 4.19
CA ALA A 550 24.42 43.47 5.01
C ALA A 550 22.98 44.01 4.97
N ASN A 551 22.01 43.09 4.90
CA ASN A 551 20.61 43.44 5.05
C ASN A 551 20.37 44.05 6.45
N ALA A 552 19.64 45.16 6.51
CA ALA A 552 19.24 45.83 7.75
C ALA A 552 17.94 45.26 8.35
N ASN A 553 17.19 44.44 7.60
CA ASN A 553 15.99 43.76 8.08
C ASN A 553 16.34 42.72 9.16
N HIS A 554 15.61 42.75 10.27
CA HIS A 554 15.72 41.79 11.35
C HIS A 554 14.66 40.70 11.15
N PRO A 555 15.06 39.41 11.13
CA PRO A 555 14.08 38.34 11.08
C PRO A 555 13.09 38.42 12.24
N ALA A 556 11.82 38.17 11.96
CA ALA A 556 10.82 37.90 12.98
C ALA A 556 11.29 36.79 13.94
N VAL A 557 10.80 36.83 15.18
CA VAL A 557 11.09 35.83 16.22
C VAL A 557 9.80 35.14 16.62
N VAL A 558 9.75 33.82 16.48
CA VAL A 558 8.64 32.98 16.93
C VAL A 558 8.95 32.31 18.26
N SER A 559 7.92 32.09 19.08
CA SER A 559 8.05 31.42 20.37
C SER A 559 7.61 29.96 20.31
N ASN A 560 8.31 29.09 21.05
CA ASN A 560 7.85 27.72 21.28
C ASN A 560 6.56 27.71 22.10
N ALA A 561 5.77 26.64 21.97
CA ALA A 561 4.56 26.45 22.75
C ALA A 561 4.38 24.97 23.12
N SER A 562 3.39 24.71 23.98
CA SER A 562 2.93 23.37 24.29
C SER A 562 1.41 23.31 24.34
N LEU A 563 0.87 22.16 23.95
CA LEU A 563 -0.56 21.88 23.99
C LEU A 563 -0.80 20.48 24.54
N ASN A 564 -1.94 20.30 25.20
CA ASN A 564 -2.43 19.00 25.60
C ASN A 564 -3.78 18.77 24.93
N THR A 565 -4.02 17.55 24.47
CA THR A 565 -5.32 17.13 23.96
C THR A 565 -5.55 15.65 24.28
N ARG A 566 -6.71 15.14 23.90
CA ARG A 566 -7.05 13.71 23.96
C ARG A 566 -6.98 13.09 22.57
N ALA A 567 -6.77 11.78 22.49
CA ALA A 567 -6.81 11.03 21.25
C ALA A 567 -8.11 11.33 20.47
N GLY A 568 -7.98 11.56 19.16
CA GLY A 568 -9.08 11.96 18.27
C GLY A 568 -9.74 13.33 18.51
N GLN A 569 -9.27 14.14 19.48
CA GLN A 569 -9.83 15.46 19.78
C GLN A 569 -8.93 16.58 19.24
N PRO A 570 -9.40 17.39 18.26
CA PRO A 570 -8.62 18.51 17.77
C PRO A 570 -8.47 19.63 18.81
N VAL A 571 -7.33 20.32 18.77
CA VAL A 571 -7.00 21.47 19.64
C VAL A 571 -6.38 22.60 18.83
N THR A 572 -6.77 23.84 19.09
CA THR A 572 -6.28 25.02 18.38
C THR A 572 -5.40 25.90 19.27
N LEU A 573 -4.30 26.41 18.70
CA LEU A 573 -3.37 27.36 19.31
C LEU A 573 -3.15 28.56 18.39
N GLN A 574 -3.03 29.74 18.99
CA GLN A 574 -2.55 30.93 18.28
C GLN A 574 -1.03 30.97 18.31
N LEU A 575 -0.40 30.87 17.13
CA LEU A 575 1.04 30.99 16.98
C LEU A 575 1.47 32.44 17.24
N THR A 576 2.53 32.60 18.03
CA THR A 576 3.04 33.91 18.46
C THR A 576 4.36 34.24 17.78
N ALA A 577 4.49 35.48 17.32
CA ALA A 577 5.72 36.03 16.75
C ALA A 577 5.80 37.53 16.98
N SER A 578 7.02 38.06 17.09
CA SER A 578 7.32 39.49 17.11
C SER A 578 8.31 39.85 16.01
N ASP A 579 8.17 41.04 15.44
CA ASP A 579 9.05 41.56 14.39
C ASP A 579 9.57 42.93 14.80
N ALA A 580 10.88 43.14 14.74
CA ALA A 580 11.51 44.38 15.21
C ALA A 580 11.25 45.57 14.27
N ASP A 581 11.00 45.28 13.00
CA ASP A 581 10.78 46.26 11.94
C ASP A 581 9.28 46.48 11.68
N ASN A 582 8.40 45.81 12.46
CA ASN A 582 6.94 45.81 12.35
C ASN A 582 6.42 45.37 10.96
N ASN A 583 7.12 44.44 10.32
CA ASN A 583 6.70 43.90 9.03
C ASN A 583 5.47 42.96 9.17
N PRO A 584 4.58 42.91 8.17
CA PRO A 584 3.49 41.93 8.13
C PRO A 584 4.02 40.50 8.10
N LEU A 585 3.45 39.61 8.92
CA LEU A 585 3.92 38.24 9.07
C LEU A 585 2.94 37.23 8.48
N THR A 586 3.47 36.29 7.71
CA THR A 586 2.77 35.09 7.22
C THR A 586 3.37 33.85 7.85
N PHE A 587 2.54 32.88 8.25
CA PHE A 587 2.99 31.69 8.96
C PHE A 587 2.90 30.47 8.06
N ARG A 588 3.75 29.48 8.33
CA ARG A 588 3.63 28.15 7.72
C ARG A 588 4.07 27.06 8.68
N ILE A 589 3.51 25.87 8.49
CA ILE A 589 4.02 24.64 9.08
C ILE A 589 5.25 24.19 8.27
N VAL A 590 6.34 23.92 8.97
CA VAL A 590 7.62 23.46 8.39
C VAL A 590 7.71 21.94 8.42
N ALA A 591 7.34 21.33 9.53
CA ALA A 591 7.22 19.88 9.67
C ALA A 591 5.93 19.54 10.40
N GLN A 592 5.16 18.63 9.81
CA GLN A 592 3.95 18.06 10.41
C GLN A 592 4.30 17.12 11.58
N PRO A 593 3.35 16.86 12.50
CA PRO A 593 3.48 15.84 13.52
C PRO A 593 3.62 14.42 12.92
N ARG A 594 4.07 13.45 13.72
CA ARG A 594 4.18 12.05 13.28
C ARG A 594 2.88 11.27 13.42
N HIS A 595 2.04 11.65 14.39
CA HIS A 595 0.84 10.92 14.79
C HIS A 595 -0.41 11.84 14.79
N GLY A 596 -0.44 12.77 13.84
CA GLY A 596 -1.56 13.67 13.60
C GLY A 596 -1.24 14.66 12.48
N THR A 597 -2.16 15.60 12.25
CA THR A 597 -1.99 16.68 11.27
C THR A 597 -2.21 18.05 11.92
N VAL A 598 -1.56 19.08 11.39
CA VAL A 598 -1.77 20.47 11.77
C VAL A 598 -2.27 21.26 10.57
N ALA A 599 -3.49 21.76 10.71
CA ALA A 599 -4.09 22.76 9.86
C ALA A 599 -3.60 24.16 10.27
N LEU A 600 -3.38 25.06 9.31
CA LEU A 600 -3.01 26.44 9.60
C LEU A 600 -3.90 27.41 8.83
N ASP A 601 -4.62 28.24 9.57
CA ASP A 601 -5.38 29.37 9.04
C ASP A 601 -4.87 30.68 9.68
N GLY A 602 -4.14 31.47 8.89
CA GLY A 602 -3.42 32.64 9.39
C GLY A 602 -2.42 32.26 10.50
N ARG A 603 -2.73 32.61 11.75
CA ARG A 603 -1.94 32.25 12.94
C ARG A 603 -2.57 31.14 13.79
N ALA A 604 -3.79 30.72 13.46
CA ALA A 604 -4.50 29.66 14.18
C ALA A 604 -4.01 28.30 13.66
N ALA A 605 -3.26 27.59 14.48
CA ALA A 605 -2.81 26.23 14.20
C ALA A 605 -3.72 25.23 14.92
N THR A 606 -4.40 24.37 14.17
CA THR A 606 -5.28 23.32 14.71
C THR A 606 -4.64 21.96 14.54
N TYR A 607 -4.26 21.32 15.65
CA TYR A 607 -3.73 19.97 15.67
C TYR A 607 -4.86 18.94 15.80
N LEU A 608 -4.91 17.98 14.90
CA LEU A 608 -5.80 16.82 14.92
C LEU A 608 -4.95 15.54 15.13
N PRO A 609 -4.96 14.94 16.34
CA PRO A 609 -4.28 13.67 16.57
C PRO A 609 -4.93 12.53 15.80
N GLU A 610 -4.15 11.50 15.47
CA GLU A 610 -4.69 10.23 15.02
C GLU A 610 -5.66 9.65 16.08
N PRO A 611 -6.78 9.01 15.68
CA PRO A 611 -7.86 8.65 16.60
C PRO A 611 -7.46 7.80 17.82
N ASP A 612 -6.42 6.99 17.70
CA ASP A 612 -5.94 6.07 18.74
C ASP A 612 -4.54 6.39 19.27
N PHE A 613 -3.93 7.50 18.83
CA PHE A 613 -2.59 7.86 19.28
C PHE A 613 -2.61 8.43 20.70
N VAL A 614 -1.76 7.88 21.57
CA VAL A 614 -1.50 8.37 22.92
C VAL A 614 0.01 8.49 23.10
N GLY A 615 0.48 9.66 23.51
CA GLY A 615 1.90 9.94 23.65
C GLY A 615 2.26 11.37 23.26
N ASN A 616 3.55 11.60 23.08
CA ASN A 616 4.08 12.90 22.71
C ASN A 616 4.18 13.02 21.19
N ASP A 617 3.79 14.17 20.67
CA ASP A 617 4.01 14.54 19.28
C ASP A 617 4.59 15.96 19.19
N SER A 618 5.01 16.39 18.02
CA SER A 618 5.53 17.75 17.84
C SER A 618 5.45 18.19 16.38
N PHE A 619 5.21 19.48 16.17
CA PHE A 619 5.35 20.10 14.87
C PHE A 619 6.22 21.36 14.96
N THR A 620 6.73 21.79 13.81
CA THR A 620 7.52 23.02 13.72
C THR A 620 6.91 24.01 12.75
N PHE A 621 7.10 25.29 13.02
CA PHE A 621 6.54 26.39 12.23
C PHE A 621 7.53 27.56 12.12
N ALA A 622 7.30 28.42 11.14
CA ALA A 622 8.05 29.65 10.95
C ALA A 622 7.14 30.79 10.46
N ALA A 623 7.57 32.02 10.75
CA ALA A 623 6.99 33.24 10.21
C ALA A 623 7.89 33.80 9.10
N TRP A 624 7.28 34.38 8.08
CA TRP A 624 7.91 35.09 6.97
C TRP A 624 7.44 36.54 6.96
N ASP A 625 8.39 37.47 7.02
CA ASP A 625 8.18 38.93 7.12
C ASP A 625 8.14 39.65 5.76
N GLY A 626 8.17 38.91 4.65
CA GLY A 626 8.33 39.47 3.32
C GLY A 626 9.79 39.53 2.84
N SER A 627 10.78 39.21 3.67
CA SER A 627 12.21 39.27 3.35
C SER A 627 13.05 38.09 3.85
N THR A 628 12.81 37.60 5.06
CA THR A 628 13.54 36.49 5.67
C THR A 628 12.62 35.66 6.57
N ASP A 629 12.97 34.39 6.72
CA ASP A 629 12.29 33.54 7.69
C ASP A 629 12.78 33.82 9.11
N SER A 630 11.88 33.60 10.07
CA SER A 630 12.15 33.59 11.51
C SER A 630 13.08 32.45 11.94
N ASN A 631 13.39 32.39 13.24
CA ASN A 631 13.81 31.14 13.88
C ASN A 631 12.73 30.05 13.71
N LEU A 632 13.10 28.79 13.93
CA LEU A 632 12.14 27.68 13.93
C LEU A 632 11.44 27.61 15.30
N GLY A 633 10.12 27.72 15.29
CA GLY A 633 9.27 27.50 16.46
C GLY A 633 8.88 26.03 16.57
N THR A 634 8.85 25.49 17.78
CA THR A 634 8.42 24.12 18.08
C THR A 634 7.20 24.14 18.98
N VAL A 635 6.18 23.38 18.60
CA VAL A 635 5.01 23.12 19.45
C VAL A 635 5.08 21.67 19.91
N ASN A 636 5.21 21.47 21.21
CA ASN A 636 5.19 20.14 21.83
C ASN A 636 3.77 19.76 22.21
N LEU A 637 3.35 18.55 21.86
CA LEU A 637 1.99 18.06 22.03
C LEU A 637 2.01 16.88 23.00
N THR A 638 1.15 16.89 24.01
CA THR A 638 0.87 15.71 24.83
C THR A 638 -0.54 15.22 24.53
N VAL A 639 -0.66 14.01 23.98
CA VAL A 639 -1.94 13.37 23.70
C VAL A 639 -2.20 12.32 24.77
N THR A 640 -3.23 12.54 25.59
CA THR A 640 -3.70 11.55 26.57
C THR A 640 -4.76 10.65 25.95
N ALA A 641 -5.04 9.51 26.58
CA ALA A 641 -6.16 8.66 26.21
C ALA A 641 -7.47 9.48 26.14
N GLY A 642 -8.27 9.22 25.10
CA GLY A 642 -9.61 9.75 24.95
C GLY A 642 -10.63 9.01 25.80
N ASP A 643 -11.91 9.37 25.65
CA ASP A 643 -12.98 8.55 26.19
C ASP A 643 -13.06 7.27 25.34
N CYS A 644 -12.68 6.12 25.93
CA CYS A 644 -12.71 4.85 25.19
C CYS A 644 -14.14 4.54 24.71
N ALA A 645 -14.28 4.39 23.41
CA ALA A 645 -15.50 3.96 22.73
C ALA A 645 -15.25 2.62 22.04
N LEU A 646 -16.20 1.70 22.19
CA LEU A 646 -16.19 0.40 21.54
C LEU A 646 -17.54 0.24 20.85
N THR A 647 -17.54 -0.15 19.59
CA THR A 647 -18.75 -0.55 18.86
C THR A 647 -18.56 -1.97 18.37
N LEU A 648 -19.61 -2.76 18.46
CA LEU A 648 -19.60 -4.19 18.15
C LEU A 648 -20.58 -4.50 17.01
N ARG A 649 -20.11 -5.20 15.99
CA ARG A 649 -20.93 -5.79 14.92
C ARG A 649 -20.73 -7.30 14.94
N THR A 650 -21.79 -8.05 14.69
CA THR A 650 -21.76 -9.51 14.59
C THR A 650 -22.34 -9.98 13.27
N ALA A 651 -21.84 -11.11 12.80
CA ALA A 651 -22.39 -11.85 11.67
C ALA A 651 -22.45 -13.34 12.04
N ALA A 652 -23.65 -13.91 11.97
CA ALA A 652 -23.91 -15.31 12.24
C ALA A 652 -25.01 -15.81 11.29
N PRO A 653 -24.98 -17.09 10.88
CA PRO A 653 -26.05 -17.65 10.08
C PRO A 653 -27.36 -17.70 10.89
N ALA A 654 -28.46 -17.32 10.25
CA ALA A 654 -29.80 -17.42 10.86
C ALA A 654 -30.29 -18.87 10.95
N GLU A 655 -29.89 -19.71 9.99
CA GLU A 655 -30.22 -21.13 9.93
C GLU A 655 -28.97 -21.94 9.59
N TRP A 656 -28.86 -23.16 10.11
CA TRP A 656 -27.71 -24.04 9.85
C TRP A 656 -28.08 -25.53 9.88
N GLU A 657 -27.16 -26.39 9.46
CA GLU A 657 -27.35 -27.84 9.41
C GLU A 657 -26.66 -28.55 10.59
N ILE A 658 -27.29 -29.63 11.09
CA ILE A 658 -26.66 -30.52 12.08
C ILE A 658 -25.31 -31.03 11.57
N GLY A 659 -24.30 -31.04 12.44
CA GLY A 659 -22.98 -31.60 12.17
C GLY A 659 -22.05 -30.72 11.33
N ALA A 660 -22.57 -29.77 10.56
CA ALA A 660 -21.76 -28.78 9.84
C ALA A 660 -21.26 -27.69 10.78
N ALA A 661 -20.04 -27.20 10.58
CA ALA A 661 -19.48 -26.10 11.38
C ALA A 661 -20.04 -24.75 10.92
N ALA A 662 -20.79 -24.07 11.78
CA ALA A 662 -21.31 -22.72 11.55
C ALA A 662 -20.31 -21.66 12.01
N PRO A 663 -19.97 -20.67 11.16
CA PRO A 663 -19.14 -19.55 11.57
C PRO A 663 -19.93 -18.47 12.32
N PHE A 664 -19.38 -17.99 13.42
CA PHE A 664 -19.82 -16.83 14.18
C PHE A 664 -18.71 -15.79 14.16
N ARG A 665 -19.02 -14.56 13.73
CA ARG A 665 -18.04 -13.52 13.46
C ARG A 665 -18.39 -12.25 14.22
N ALA A 666 -17.35 -11.57 14.67
CA ALA A 666 -17.40 -10.27 15.32
C ALA A 666 -16.42 -9.31 14.65
N ALA A 667 -16.83 -8.06 14.54
CA ALA A 667 -15.96 -6.96 14.19
C ALA A 667 -16.20 -5.83 15.18
N THR A 668 -15.12 -5.23 15.69
CA THR A 668 -15.22 -4.06 16.56
C THR A 668 -14.49 -2.88 15.97
N ARG A 669 -15.09 -1.70 16.09
CA ARG A 669 -14.38 -0.44 15.93
C ARG A 669 -14.17 0.17 17.31
N ARG A 670 -12.90 0.43 17.64
CA ARG A 670 -12.49 1.09 18.88
C ARG A 670 -12.00 2.51 18.59
N THR A 671 -12.11 3.40 19.57
CA THR A 671 -11.50 4.73 19.51
C THR A 671 -11.06 5.15 20.90
N GLY A 672 -9.80 5.59 21.04
CA GLY A 672 -9.25 6.10 22.29
C GLY A 672 -9.12 5.06 23.41
N CYS A 673 -8.93 3.78 23.05
CA CYS A 673 -8.79 2.67 24.01
C CYS A 673 -7.33 2.16 24.04
N ASP A 674 -6.72 2.13 25.22
CA ASP A 674 -5.32 1.69 25.40
C ASP A 674 -5.16 0.16 25.51
N SER A 675 -6.27 -0.58 25.48
CA SER A 675 -6.29 -2.03 25.67
C SER A 675 -6.72 -2.78 24.39
N PRO A 676 -6.14 -3.95 24.09
CA PRO A 676 -6.62 -4.79 23.00
C PRO A 676 -8.05 -5.27 23.25
N VAL A 677 -8.77 -5.56 22.16
CA VAL A 677 -10.14 -6.08 22.25
C VAL A 677 -10.10 -7.58 22.51
N THR A 678 -10.79 -8.04 23.55
CA THR A 678 -11.06 -9.46 23.79
C THR A 678 -12.51 -9.79 23.47
N TYR A 679 -12.75 -11.04 23.08
CA TYR A 679 -14.06 -11.55 22.67
C TYR A 679 -14.37 -12.84 23.42
N GLU A 680 -15.61 -12.98 23.86
CA GLU A 680 -16.11 -14.18 24.53
C GLU A 680 -17.53 -14.50 24.02
N TRP A 681 -17.67 -15.64 23.35
CA TRP A 681 -18.94 -16.17 22.88
C TRP A 681 -19.49 -17.19 23.86
N THR A 682 -20.77 -17.08 24.22
CA THR A 682 -21.49 -18.03 25.08
C THR A 682 -22.73 -18.56 24.39
N TRP A 683 -23.19 -19.75 24.80
CA TRP A 683 -24.19 -20.54 24.09
C TRP A 683 -25.28 -21.04 25.04
N SER A 684 -26.54 -21.06 24.59
CA SER A 684 -27.67 -21.50 25.42
C SER A 684 -27.67 -22.99 25.76
N ASP A 685 -26.91 -23.80 25.03
CA ASP A 685 -26.80 -25.25 25.24
C ASP A 685 -25.64 -25.62 26.19
N GLY A 686 -25.00 -24.64 26.82
CA GLY A 686 -23.94 -24.87 27.80
C GLY A 686 -22.60 -25.32 27.22
N ALA A 687 -22.41 -25.21 25.90
CA ALA A 687 -21.13 -25.49 25.28
C ALA A 687 -20.02 -24.53 25.76
N PRO A 688 -18.73 -24.93 25.69
CA PRO A 688 -17.63 -24.08 26.10
C PRO A 688 -17.65 -22.72 25.41
N ALA A 689 -17.28 -21.68 26.16
CA ALA A 689 -17.16 -20.35 25.60
C ALA A 689 -16.06 -20.31 24.52
N GLY A 690 -16.34 -19.60 23.42
CA GLY A 690 -15.40 -19.44 22.32
C GLY A 690 -14.63 -18.12 22.46
N PRO A 691 -13.28 -18.13 22.51
CA PRO A 691 -12.49 -16.90 22.47
C PRO A 691 -12.32 -16.40 21.03
N GLY A 692 -12.13 -15.10 20.87
CA GLY A 692 -11.72 -14.48 19.61
C GLY A 692 -12.86 -13.98 18.72
N ALA A 693 -12.48 -13.22 17.68
CA ALA A 693 -13.43 -12.55 16.79
C ALA A 693 -14.18 -13.52 15.85
N VAL A 694 -13.67 -14.74 15.68
CA VAL A 694 -14.29 -15.76 14.83
C VAL A 694 -14.30 -17.08 15.57
N VAL A 695 -15.46 -17.70 15.67
CA VAL A 695 -15.65 -19.03 16.24
C VAL A 695 -16.40 -19.90 15.24
N CYS A 696 -15.91 -21.12 15.00
CA CYS A 696 -16.62 -22.11 14.23
C CYS A 696 -17.15 -23.23 15.12
N ARG A 697 -18.44 -23.51 14.99
CA ARG A 697 -19.15 -24.42 15.89
C ARG A 697 -20.11 -25.32 15.14
N SER A 698 -20.00 -26.63 15.37
CA SER A 698 -21.00 -27.61 14.94
C SER A 698 -22.08 -27.82 16.00
N PHE A 699 -23.30 -28.13 15.56
CA PHE A 699 -24.43 -28.44 16.43
C PHE A 699 -24.82 -29.90 16.31
N ALA A 700 -24.99 -30.57 17.45
CA ALA A 700 -25.24 -32.01 17.49
C ALA A 700 -26.71 -32.40 17.27
N ALA A 701 -27.64 -31.46 17.44
CA ALA A 701 -29.08 -31.71 17.32
C ALA A 701 -29.80 -30.54 16.64
N ALA A 702 -30.99 -30.83 16.10
CA ALA A 702 -31.87 -29.78 15.61
C ALA A 702 -32.43 -28.98 16.79
N GLY A 703 -32.61 -27.67 16.59
CA GLY A 703 -33.17 -26.77 17.59
C GLY A 703 -32.76 -25.33 17.35
N THR A 704 -33.32 -24.44 18.15
CA THR A 704 -32.93 -23.02 18.16
C THR A 704 -31.93 -22.80 19.28
N TYR A 705 -30.73 -22.38 18.93
CA TYR A 705 -29.65 -22.11 19.87
C TYR A 705 -29.45 -20.61 19.98
N GLN A 706 -29.43 -20.08 21.19
CA GLN A 706 -29.08 -18.67 21.43
C GLN A 706 -27.58 -18.56 21.64
N TRP A 707 -27.03 -17.45 21.17
CA TRP A 707 -25.64 -17.07 21.40
C TRP A 707 -25.59 -15.65 21.97
N GLN A 708 -24.58 -15.39 22.78
CA GLN A 708 -24.23 -14.06 23.25
C GLN A 708 -22.73 -13.86 23.06
N LEU A 709 -22.36 -12.69 22.55
CA LEU A 709 -20.99 -12.24 22.44
C LEU A 709 -20.76 -11.08 23.40
N THR A 710 -19.64 -11.12 24.10
CA THR A 710 -19.13 -9.99 24.88
C THR A 710 -17.78 -9.57 24.30
N ALA A 711 -17.66 -8.31 23.87
CA ALA A 711 -16.41 -7.69 23.47
C ALA A 711 -15.94 -6.69 24.53
N ARG A 712 -14.66 -6.71 24.89
CA ARG A 712 -14.10 -5.84 25.95
C ARG A 712 -12.84 -5.13 25.49
N ALA A 713 -12.73 -3.85 25.79
CA ALA A 713 -11.52 -3.05 25.62
C ALA A 713 -11.25 -2.30 26.95
N GLY A 714 -10.38 -2.88 27.78
CA GLY A 714 -10.15 -2.38 29.14
C GLY A 714 -11.44 -2.45 29.97
N ALA A 715 -11.91 -1.31 30.47
CA ALA A 715 -13.16 -1.22 31.24
C ALA A 715 -14.43 -1.16 30.35
N LYS A 716 -14.31 -0.87 29.05
CA LYS A 716 -15.47 -0.80 28.15
C LYS A 716 -15.89 -2.18 27.70
N THR A 717 -17.20 -2.42 27.69
CA THR A 717 -17.80 -3.70 27.34
C THR A 717 -19.01 -3.45 26.45
N GLU A 718 -19.05 -4.15 25.32
CA GLU A 718 -20.20 -4.22 24.44
C GLU A 718 -20.69 -5.66 24.37
N THR A 719 -22.00 -5.86 24.29
CA THR A 719 -22.59 -7.20 24.12
C THR A 719 -23.53 -7.24 22.95
N ALA A 720 -23.58 -8.39 22.27
CA ALA A 720 -24.53 -8.69 21.21
C ALA A 720 -25.09 -10.09 21.45
N SER A 721 -26.32 -10.33 21.02
CA SER A 721 -26.93 -11.66 21.10
C SER A 721 -27.78 -11.93 19.87
N GLY A 722 -28.05 -13.22 19.65
CA GLY A 722 -28.92 -13.68 18.57
C GLY A 722 -29.16 -15.17 18.67
N SER A 723 -29.74 -15.73 17.62
CA SER A 723 -30.04 -17.15 17.55
C SER A 723 -29.63 -17.74 16.20
N VAL A 724 -29.45 -19.06 16.20
CA VAL A 724 -29.34 -19.87 14.99
C VAL A 724 -30.35 -21.01 15.07
N VAL A 725 -31.09 -21.22 14.00
CA VAL A 725 -32.02 -22.35 13.87
C VAL A 725 -31.28 -23.50 13.18
N VAL A 726 -30.88 -24.49 13.97
CA VAL A 726 -30.25 -25.71 13.45
C VAL A 726 -31.34 -26.66 13.03
N LYS A 727 -31.36 -26.98 11.75
CA LYS A 727 -32.28 -27.96 11.18
C LYS A 727 -31.52 -29.26 10.98
N ALA A 728 -32.25 -30.38 11.03
CA ALA A 728 -31.72 -31.60 10.43
C ALA A 728 -31.22 -31.24 9.04
N ALA A 729 -30.01 -31.70 8.69
CA ALA A 729 -29.53 -31.58 7.31
C ALA A 729 -30.70 -31.98 6.39
N PRO A 730 -31.05 -31.17 5.38
CA PRO A 730 -32.23 -31.39 4.55
C PRO A 730 -32.27 -32.87 4.22
N GLY A 731 -33.34 -33.52 4.68
CA GLY A 731 -33.39 -34.97 4.80
C GLY A 731 -32.85 -35.62 3.54
N THR A 732 -31.85 -36.49 3.73
CA THR A 732 -31.31 -37.39 2.70
C THR A 732 -32.36 -38.33 2.11
N ASP A 733 -33.62 -38.27 2.56
CA ASP A 733 -34.75 -38.95 1.97
C ASP A 733 -35.21 -38.20 0.72
N VAL A 734 -34.35 -38.20 -0.29
CA VAL A 734 -34.73 -37.83 -1.64
C VAL A 734 -35.57 -38.99 -2.20
N THR A 735 -36.89 -38.80 -2.23
CA THR A 735 -37.78 -39.83 -2.79
C THR A 735 -37.63 -39.85 -4.31
N LEU A 736 -36.99 -40.91 -4.81
CA LEU A 736 -36.99 -41.24 -6.23
C LEU A 736 -38.39 -41.72 -6.63
N THR A 737 -39.02 -41.03 -7.58
CA THR A 737 -40.32 -41.42 -8.13
C THR A 737 -40.11 -42.03 -9.53
N PRO A 738 -40.03 -43.37 -9.66
CA PRO A 738 -40.01 -44.02 -10.96
C PRO A 738 -41.42 -44.07 -11.56
N THR A 739 -41.61 -43.47 -12.74
CA THR A 739 -42.87 -43.46 -13.49
C THR A 739 -42.65 -44.03 -14.87
N ARG A 740 -43.45 -45.03 -15.28
CA ARG A 740 -43.34 -45.60 -16.63
C ARG A 740 -43.93 -44.64 -17.66
N SER A 741 -43.16 -44.32 -18.70
CA SER A 741 -43.58 -43.45 -19.81
C SER A 741 -43.19 -44.09 -21.14
N GLY A 742 -44.14 -44.78 -21.77
CA GLY A 742 -43.87 -45.52 -23.01
C GLY A 742 -42.82 -46.64 -22.84
N ALA A 743 -41.75 -46.56 -23.64
CA ALA A 743 -40.61 -47.49 -23.59
C ALA A 743 -39.57 -47.13 -22.50
N ASP A 744 -39.74 -45.99 -21.84
CA ASP A 744 -38.79 -45.47 -20.85
C ASP A 744 -39.37 -45.46 -19.44
N LEU A 745 -38.47 -45.35 -18.46
CA LEU A 745 -38.75 -45.07 -17.06
C LEU A 745 -38.30 -43.64 -16.78
N GLN A 746 -39.22 -42.78 -16.36
CA GLN A 746 -38.90 -41.45 -15.87
C GLN A 746 -38.59 -41.54 -14.37
N ILE A 747 -37.35 -41.22 -14.02
CA ILE A 747 -36.91 -41.13 -12.63
C ILE A 747 -36.91 -39.66 -12.23
N ALA A 748 -37.75 -39.30 -11.25
CA ALA A 748 -37.87 -37.93 -10.77
C ALA A 748 -37.48 -37.76 -9.30
N TRP A 749 -36.94 -36.60 -8.95
CA TRP A 749 -36.67 -36.18 -7.57
C TRP A 749 -36.89 -34.68 -7.36
N PRO A 750 -37.12 -34.22 -6.11
CA PRO A 750 -37.35 -32.79 -5.83
C PRO A 750 -36.24 -31.89 -6.35
N ALA A 751 -36.61 -30.74 -6.93
CA ALA A 751 -35.67 -29.72 -7.42
C ALA A 751 -34.84 -29.09 -6.29
N THR A 752 -35.28 -29.23 -5.04
CA THR A 752 -34.52 -28.85 -3.84
C THR A 752 -33.28 -29.72 -3.61
N ALA A 753 -33.24 -30.94 -4.17
CA ALA A 753 -32.07 -31.82 -4.15
C ALA A 753 -31.18 -31.56 -5.37
N THR A 754 -30.48 -30.42 -5.34
CA THR A 754 -29.51 -30.00 -6.37
C THR A 754 -28.14 -30.67 -6.17
N GLY A 755 -27.35 -30.77 -7.24
CA GLY A 755 -25.99 -31.34 -7.18
C GLY A 755 -25.95 -32.88 -7.07
N TYR A 756 -27.04 -33.57 -7.38
CA TYR A 756 -27.10 -35.03 -7.43
C TYR A 756 -27.04 -35.54 -8.87
N GLU A 757 -26.36 -36.66 -9.06
CA GLU A 757 -26.30 -37.43 -10.31
C GLU A 757 -27.07 -38.76 -10.14
N LEU A 758 -27.81 -39.16 -11.17
CA LEU A 758 -28.50 -40.44 -11.20
C LEU A 758 -27.54 -41.55 -11.64
N GLU A 759 -27.42 -42.59 -10.83
CA GLU A 759 -26.66 -43.80 -11.15
C GLU A 759 -27.56 -45.03 -11.20
N THR A 760 -27.16 -46.03 -11.97
CA THR A 760 -27.87 -47.29 -12.12
C THR A 760 -26.94 -48.50 -11.91
N THR A 761 -27.51 -49.62 -11.44
CA THR A 761 -26.85 -50.93 -11.33
C THR A 761 -27.87 -52.05 -11.62
N PRO A 762 -27.45 -53.16 -12.26
CA PRO A 762 -28.30 -54.33 -12.46
C PRO A 762 -28.41 -55.25 -11.21
N SER A 763 -27.64 -54.99 -10.15
CA SER A 763 -27.66 -55.82 -8.93
C SER A 763 -27.38 -55.01 -7.67
N LEU A 764 -28.16 -55.23 -6.61
CA LEU A 764 -27.85 -54.74 -5.26
C LEU A 764 -26.94 -55.69 -4.46
N ARG A 765 -26.78 -56.95 -4.89
CA ARG A 765 -25.91 -57.92 -4.19
C ARG A 765 -24.44 -57.71 -4.51
N THR A 766 -24.14 -57.25 -5.73
CA THR A 766 -22.78 -56.92 -6.20
C THR A 766 -22.82 -55.61 -7.01
N PRO A 767 -23.10 -54.47 -6.36
CA PRO A 767 -23.42 -53.25 -7.07
C PRO A 767 -22.18 -52.65 -7.75
N THR A 768 -22.25 -52.49 -9.07
CA THR A 768 -21.30 -51.69 -9.86
C THR A 768 -22.09 -50.54 -10.46
N TRP A 769 -22.04 -49.38 -9.79
CA TRP A 769 -22.82 -48.21 -10.16
C TRP A 769 -22.18 -47.47 -11.34
N GLN A 770 -22.99 -47.13 -12.33
CA GLN A 770 -22.59 -46.33 -13.49
C GLN A 770 -23.55 -45.15 -13.67
N PRO A 771 -23.08 -44.01 -14.21
CA PRO A 771 -23.97 -42.90 -14.55
C PRO A 771 -25.09 -43.36 -15.46
N ALA A 772 -26.32 -42.91 -15.22
CA ALA A 772 -27.48 -43.25 -16.05
C ALA A 772 -27.45 -42.60 -17.45
N GLY A 773 -26.42 -41.78 -17.74
CA GLY A 773 -26.06 -41.33 -19.09
C GLY A 773 -26.77 -40.10 -19.62
N LEU A 774 -27.66 -39.46 -18.83
CA LEU A 774 -28.42 -38.28 -19.24
C LEU A 774 -28.50 -37.24 -18.11
N MET A 775 -28.35 -35.97 -18.46
CA MET A 775 -28.50 -34.87 -17.51
C MET A 775 -29.98 -34.70 -17.13
N PRO A 776 -30.29 -34.46 -15.84
CA PRO A 776 -31.65 -34.20 -15.41
C PRO A 776 -32.20 -32.92 -16.04
N VAL A 777 -33.43 -32.99 -16.53
CA VAL A 777 -34.20 -31.83 -16.98
C VAL A 777 -35.05 -31.34 -15.81
N LEU A 778 -35.02 -30.02 -15.55
CA LEU A 778 -35.89 -29.41 -14.56
C LEU A 778 -37.32 -29.29 -15.13
N ALA A 779 -38.29 -29.92 -14.48
CA ALA A 779 -39.71 -29.85 -14.80
C ALA A 779 -40.49 -29.44 -13.54
N GLU A 780 -41.03 -28.21 -13.54
CA GLU A 780 -41.71 -27.60 -12.40
C GLU A 780 -40.88 -27.63 -11.10
N ASP A 781 -41.23 -28.48 -10.14
CA ASP A 781 -40.61 -28.61 -8.82
C ASP A 781 -39.69 -29.85 -8.72
N ARG A 782 -39.36 -30.51 -9.84
CA ARG A 782 -38.61 -31.77 -9.88
C ARG A 782 -37.55 -31.82 -10.97
N PHE A 783 -36.45 -32.49 -10.70
CA PHE A 783 -35.53 -32.99 -11.71
C PHE A 783 -36.05 -34.32 -12.26
N VAL A 784 -35.95 -34.51 -13.58
CA VAL A 784 -36.43 -35.72 -14.28
C VAL A 784 -35.36 -36.24 -15.24
N VAL A 785 -35.11 -37.55 -15.20
CA VAL A 785 -34.28 -38.27 -16.18
C VAL A 785 -35.09 -39.40 -16.79
N ALA A 786 -35.13 -39.51 -18.12
CA ALA A 786 -35.70 -40.65 -18.82
C ALA A 786 -34.61 -41.70 -19.05
N VAL A 787 -34.82 -42.94 -18.60
CA VAL A 787 -33.92 -44.07 -18.85
C VAL A 787 -34.66 -45.20 -19.56
N PRO A 788 -34.03 -45.96 -20.47
CA PRO A 788 -34.70 -47.07 -21.16
C PRO A 788 -35.20 -48.13 -20.18
N ALA A 789 -36.45 -48.56 -20.29
CA ALA A 789 -36.97 -49.65 -19.46
C ALA A 789 -36.43 -51.00 -19.95
N THR A 790 -35.73 -51.73 -19.09
CA THR A 790 -35.21 -53.07 -19.43
C THR A 790 -36.07 -54.20 -18.88
N ALA A 791 -35.94 -55.41 -19.46
CA ALA A 791 -36.65 -56.61 -18.99
C ALA A 791 -36.08 -57.19 -17.68
N SER A 792 -34.87 -56.79 -17.28
CA SER A 792 -34.21 -57.18 -16.03
C SER A 792 -34.44 -56.15 -14.92
N GLU A 793 -34.34 -56.58 -13.67
CA GLU A 793 -34.32 -55.68 -12.52
C GLU A 793 -33.19 -54.65 -12.67
N GLN A 794 -33.53 -53.39 -12.46
CA GLN A 794 -32.60 -52.27 -12.41
C GLN A 794 -32.82 -51.50 -11.12
N TYR A 795 -31.72 -51.04 -10.55
CA TYR A 795 -31.73 -50.29 -9.31
C TYR A 795 -31.12 -48.92 -9.56
N PHE A 796 -31.70 -47.89 -8.94
CA PHE A 796 -31.32 -46.50 -9.13
C PHE A 796 -30.94 -45.88 -7.79
N ARG A 797 -29.96 -44.98 -7.81
CA ARG A 797 -29.63 -44.12 -6.67
C ARG A 797 -29.27 -42.72 -7.14
N LEU A 798 -29.40 -41.76 -6.24
CA LEU A 798 -28.80 -40.44 -6.39
C LEU A 798 -27.46 -40.43 -5.67
N ARG A 799 -26.40 -40.04 -6.38
CA ARG A 799 -25.10 -39.74 -5.78
C ARG A 799 -24.97 -38.22 -5.72
N LYS A 800 -24.80 -37.67 -4.52
CA LYS A 800 -24.39 -36.27 -4.38
C LYS A 800 -23.00 -36.14 -5.00
N GLY A 801 -22.82 -35.23 -5.94
CA GLY A 801 -21.49 -34.90 -6.45
C GLY A 801 -20.56 -34.50 -5.28
N PRO A 802 -19.24 -34.69 -5.44
CA PRO A 802 -18.28 -34.22 -4.45
C PRO A 802 -18.40 -32.71 -4.20
#